data_AF-A0A5B9QDT0-F1
#
_entry.id   AF-A0A5B9QDT0-F1
#
_cell.length_a   1.000
_cell.length_b   1.000
_cell.length_c   1.000
_cell.angle_alpha   90.00
_cell.angle_beta   90.00
_cell.angle_gamma   90.00
#
_symmetry.space_group_name_H-M   'P 1'
#
loop_
_entity.id
_entity.type
_entity.pdbx_description
1 polymer ?
#
loop_
_entity_poly.entity_id
_entity_poly.type
_entity_poly.pdbx_seq_one_letter_code
_entity_poly.pdbx_strand_id
1 'polypeptide(L)'
;MSTSNTLRKTTYQRRSLGFETLESRIALDASMLQITEFMASNDDTLDDYDGDSSDWVEIYNAGTDEVDLSGIYLTDKGDNLTKWAFPSGSTIAGGEYKVVFASNKDTVKPNGEVHTSFALGAGGEYLGLIDVDGSTIIDQFSPEYPVQFTDVSYGVAEIATTATMLIDSSTEVQTFVPTDDSLGTSWTEIGFVPDGSWTSGSTMGVGYDNNPTYLSLIDTDVGAQMFSENSSVYIRVPFNHTSANSENLTLRIKYDDGFAAYLNGQPILSRNAPANPTWNSSAPLDRIDSTAIEDEVIDLSAYAELLVDGSNVLAIHGLNVVSTSSDFLIDASLEVSQTTLGSDRYFVDPSPGASNFAASLNTAPFLSELSHGGGMVANNQDIVVTTMAVPQGAAINEVRLHYRIMFGSEASTVMFDDGLHGDEDAGDGIYGASISHTLSDPGEMVRYYVTAMDANGGSSRFPFFQNTEATEYAGTVIADPGVSSQLPIYHWFVEDPTWFQNGNGTNNYDEQSASVFLNGELYDNVIVNTKGRTSGQDVTPKIEFTAASDKEFVYADEQESVKKFDLGSIYQDPSASRVTLGFEFFREAGSNAPLAFPVHTRVNGQFYRLSIFVERINKPFLERTGLDREGAVYKADGVYAANNTSLLPGADIGTTAGMEKTNRDDLDPSFSDLEDLITGVSPANPNRQQYLLDNVDLPEFFNTLAMYTITKHYDSATHNYYVYRDSDGDGLWRLIPWDVDLIWDRLYEPVFGLYFSGHPFIGSSSVPSWSSNHWNKLIDAVVDSPLTRELYLRRLRTLMDQILQAPGTPLANRVLENRVDELVSTLAAEANATIAAWGTRTDAFSWGNLTSLTQGVSHLKNRFDDRRDYLYSLGIIPSAQAVVTNLTIGDFDADPVSGNQGEEYIEIVNPNNFAVDISGWSLANAVEHTFVPGSVIPAQGSLYVVRDLIDFRARTTGPSTGQGLVIQGNYKGGLSTTGETLELRNESHVIVDTEDIPAYSGDYDGDGDVDGRDFLVWQRSYGTSITPIGSGADGDHSGMVDGEDLQLWSDTYGTETSLPVGEPLGTFLASSEQESDTSLFSSGNLWLAPDLLALNAESDVEGWELQETVFDSWEAAPKLAETNPPTESFRASSQSGTSHREDEKQGEEFSLEFDAVFSEFGV
;
A
#
# COMPACT_ATOMS: atom_id res chain seq x y z
N MET A 1 78.73 20.07 31.73
CA MET A 1 79.07 21.50 31.63
C MET A 1 79.63 21.79 30.24
N SER A 2 79.09 22.85 29.62
CA SER A 2 79.75 23.77 28.68
C SER A 2 80.04 23.37 27.22
N THR A 3 79.30 24.06 26.34
CA THR A 3 79.70 24.76 25.09
C THR A 3 80.20 23.98 23.88
N SER A 4 79.36 24.06 22.83
CA SER A 4 79.65 24.32 21.41
C SER A 4 80.78 23.54 20.74
N ASN A 5 80.42 22.67 19.78
CA ASN A 5 81.15 22.64 18.51
C ASN A 5 80.42 21.92 17.37
N THR A 6 80.64 22.53 16.22
CA THR A 6 80.26 22.22 14.84
C THR A 6 80.80 20.88 14.35
N LEU A 7 80.10 20.20 13.44
CA LEU A 7 80.73 19.37 12.38
C LEU A 7 79.86 19.34 11.12
N ARG A 8 80.42 19.82 10.00
CA ARG A 8 79.90 19.70 8.63
C ARG A 8 80.17 18.28 8.09
N LYS A 9 79.20 17.70 7.35
CA LYS A 9 79.45 16.68 6.31
C LYS A 9 78.43 16.79 5.15
N THR A 10 78.97 17.20 3.99
CA THR A 10 78.77 16.71 2.61
C THR A 10 77.38 16.39 2.01
N THR A 11 77.14 17.03 0.86
CA THR A 11 76.08 16.93 -0.16
C THR A 11 76.05 15.61 -0.96
N TYR A 12 74.86 15.04 -1.24
CA TYR A 12 74.27 14.79 -2.59
C TYR A 12 72.85 14.18 -2.50
N GLN A 13 72.05 14.44 -3.54
CA GLN A 13 70.59 14.54 -3.62
C GLN A 13 69.70 13.29 -3.41
N ARG A 14 68.46 13.53 -2.93
CA ARG A 14 67.23 12.92 -3.43
C ARG A 14 66.09 13.96 -3.49
N ARG A 15 65.27 13.84 -4.53
CA ARG A 15 64.13 14.67 -4.93
C ARG A 15 63.11 14.89 -3.80
N SER A 16 62.60 16.10 -3.66
CA SER A 16 61.25 16.37 -3.14
C SER A 16 60.48 17.10 -4.23
N LEU A 17 59.51 16.40 -4.85
CA LEU A 17 58.40 17.04 -5.55
C LEU A 17 57.57 17.75 -4.49
N GLY A 18 57.35 19.06 -4.67
CA GLY A 18 56.31 19.76 -3.92
C GLY A 18 54.97 19.27 -4.46
N PHE A 19 54.16 18.69 -3.58
CA PHE A 19 52.74 18.50 -3.83
C PHE A 19 52.07 19.86 -3.56
N GLU A 20 51.40 20.41 -4.57
CA GLU A 20 50.36 21.41 -4.36
C GLU A 20 49.17 20.72 -3.68
N THR A 21 48.59 21.39 -2.69
CA THR A 21 47.44 20.94 -1.90
C THR A 21 46.18 20.88 -2.77
N LEU A 22 45.49 19.74 -2.75
CA LEU A 22 44.29 19.41 -3.53
C LEU A 22 43.01 20.18 -3.11
N GLU A 23 43.04 20.96 -2.02
CA GLU A 23 41.85 21.53 -1.38
C GLU A 23 41.17 22.64 -2.20
N SER A 24 41.88 23.32 -3.11
CA SER A 24 41.29 24.42 -3.90
C SER A 24 40.56 24.00 -5.18
N ARG A 25 40.48 22.70 -5.51
CA ARG A 25 39.69 22.21 -6.67
C ARG A 25 38.31 21.66 -6.27
N ILE A 26 38.16 21.10 -5.07
CA ILE A 26 36.87 20.58 -4.58
C ILE A 26 35.89 21.74 -4.28
N ALA A 27 36.40 22.84 -3.72
CA ALA A 27 35.59 24.00 -3.36
C ALA A 27 35.07 24.84 -4.56
N LEU A 28 35.51 24.57 -5.80
CA LEU A 28 35.00 25.27 -6.99
C LEU A 28 33.86 24.50 -7.69
N ASP A 29 33.68 23.22 -7.37
CA ASP A 29 32.77 22.30 -8.08
C ASP A 29 31.38 22.23 -7.41
N ALA A 30 31.35 22.16 -6.08
CA ALA A 30 30.11 22.11 -5.30
C ALA A 30 29.30 23.43 -5.30
N SER A 31 29.90 24.56 -5.66
CA SER A 31 29.21 25.87 -5.72
C SER A 31 28.16 25.96 -6.84
N MET A 32 28.11 24.96 -7.71
CA MET A 32 27.15 24.86 -8.82
C MET A 32 25.94 23.96 -8.49
N LEU A 33 25.90 23.38 -7.28
CA LEU A 33 24.74 22.60 -6.83
C LEU A 33 23.63 23.54 -6.37
N GLN A 34 22.39 23.17 -6.69
CA GLN A 34 21.20 23.97 -6.38
C GLN A 34 20.07 23.07 -5.92
N ILE A 35 19.28 23.52 -4.94
CA ILE A 35 18.03 22.87 -4.58
C ILE A 35 16.96 23.39 -5.53
N THR A 36 16.49 22.55 -6.44
CA THR A 36 15.61 22.99 -7.54
C THR A 36 14.14 22.73 -7.26
N GLU A 37 13.82 21.69 -6.52
CA GLU A 37 12.44 21.29 -6.21
C GLU A 37 12.42 20.46 -4.92
N PHE A 38 11.36 20.55 -4.15
CA PHE A 38 11.14 19.65 -3.02
C PHE A 38 9.65 19.50 -2.73
N MET A 39 9.29 18.44 -2.01
CA MET A 39 7.94 18.18 -1.53
C MET A 39 7.99 17.73 -0.07
N ALA A 40 7.26 18.43 0.78
CA ALA A 40 7.17 18.16 2.22
C ALA A 40 5.83 17.54 2.66
N SER A 41 5.02 17.12 1.68
CA SER A 41 3.74 16.44 1.89
C SER A 41 3.44 15.68 0.60
N ASN A 42 3.67 14.36 0.60
CA ASN A 42 3.53 13.50 -0.57
C ASN A 42 2.55 12.37 -0.24
N ASP A 43 1.62 12.09 -1.15
CA ASP A 43 0.63 11.01 -1.03
C ASP A 43 0.66 10.07 -2.24
N ASP A 44 0.90 10.57 -3.46
CA ASP A 44 0.92 9.73 -4.67
C ASP A 44 1.85 10.24 -5.80
N THR A 45 2.70 11.25 -5.56
CA THR A 45 3.55 11.79 -6.65
C THR A 45 4.82 11.00 -6.90
N LEU A 46 5.45 10.49 -5.84
CA LEU A 46 6.70 9.73 -5.93
C LEU A 46 6.83 8.79 -4.73
N ASP A 47 6.75 7.48 -4.96
CA ASP A 47 7.05 6.49 -3.92
C ASP A 47 8.56 6.26 -3.80
N ASP A 48 9.01 5.98 -2.58
CA ASP A 48 10.36 5.52 -2.31
C ASP A 48 10.51 4.00 -2.54
N TYR A 49 11.73 3.47 -2.39
CA TYR A 49 12.04 2.05 -2.57
C TYR A 49 11.15 1.09 -1.76
N ASP A 50 10.65 1.50 -0.60
CA ASP A 50 9.80 0.67 0.26
C ASP A 50 8.31 0.75 -0.14
N GLY A 51 7.96 1.60 -1.12
CA GLY A 51 6.59 1.89 -1.52
C GLY A 51 5.91 2.94 -0.65
N ASP A 52 6.67 3.70 0.14
CA ASP A 52 6.13 4.80 0.95
C ASP A 52 6.23 6.12 0.18
N SER A 53 5.17 6.93 0.23
CA SER A 53 5.13 8.28 -0.37
C SER A 53 5.86 9.30 0.53
N SER A 54 7.18 9.16 0.62
CA SER A 54 8.06 10.00 1.46
C SER A 54 8.23 11.41 0.91
N ASP A 55 8.51 12.39 1.79
CA ASP A 55 9.01 13.71 1.39
C ASP A 55 10.31 13.58 0.60
N TRP A 56 10.61 14.55 -0.27
CA TRP A 56 11.82 14.51 -1.09
C TRP A 56 12.38 15.89 -1.42
N VAL A 57 13.68 15.94 -1.67
CA VAL A 57 14.44 17.13 -2.08
C VAL A 57 15.23 16.79 -3.35
N GLU A 58 15.11 17.64 -4.36
CA GLU A 58 15.88 17.55 -5.59
C GLU A 58 17.06 18.51 -5.58
N ILE A 59 18.22 17.98 -5.96
CA ILE A 59 19.46 18.75 -6.16
C ILE A 59 19.87 18.66 -7.62
N TYR A 60 20.11 19.81 -8.24
CA TYR A 60 20.63 19.93 -9.60
C TYR A 60 22.11 20.31 -9.59
N ASN A 61 22.90 19.67 -10.45
CA ASN A 61 24.28 20.09 -10.73
C ASN A 61 24.32 20.93 -12.01
N ALA A 62 24.41 22.25 -11.86
CA ALA A 62 24.53 23.17 -13.00
C ALA A 62 25.94 23.18 -13.63
N GLY A 63 26.90 22.47 -13.04
CA GLY A 63 28.24 22.27 -13.57
C GLY A 63 28.29 21.19 -14.65
N THR A 64 29.46 21.05 -15.28
CA THR A 64 29.69 20.06 -16.37
C THR A 64 30.42 18.81 -15.88
N ASP A 65 31.09 18.91 -14.73
CA ASP A 65 31.83 17.82 -14.11
C ASP A 65 30.97 17.09 -13.07
N GLU A 66 31.29 15.83 -12.82
CA GLU A 66 30.68 15.07 -11.73
C GLU A 66 31.12 15.62 -10.38
N VAL A 67 30.16 15.97 -9.53
CA VAL A 67 30.39 16.45 -8.17
C VAL A 67 30.26 15.29 -7.18
N ASP A 68 31.28 15.09 -6.36
CA ASP A 68 31.24 14.19 -5.20
C ASP A 68 30.50 14.87 -4.04
N LEU A 69 29.35 14.33 -3.66
CA LEU A 69 28.53 14.83 -2.56
C LEU A 69 29.00 14.30 -1.21
N SER A 70 29.94 13.35 -1.16
CA SER A 70 30.36 12.70 0.09
C SER A 70 30.76 13.71 1.18
N GLY A 71 29.98 13.78 2.26
CA GLY A 71 30.22 14.69 3.37
C GLY A 71 29.71 16.12 3.19
N ILE A 72 29.08 16.46 2.05
CA ILE A 72 28.19 17.64 1.94
C ILE A 72 26.99 17.39 2.87
N TYR A 73 26.43 18.44 3.46
CA TYR A 73 25.31 18.33 4.39
C TYR A 73 24.00 18.84 3.78
N LEU A 74 22.90 18.14 4.08
CA LEU A 74 21.54 18.62 3.89
C LEU A 74 20.89 18.82 5.26
N THR A 75 20.13 19.90 5.44
CA THR A 75 19.52 20.22 6.74
C THR A 75 18.20 20.96 6.62
N ASP A 76 17.27 20.64 7.51
CA ASP A 76 15.99 21.32 7.76
C ASP A 76 16.08 22.34 8.94
N LYS A 77 17.30 22.67 9.40
CA LYS A 77 17.54 23.47 10.61
C LYS A 77 18.65 24.51 10.41
N GLY A 78 18.29 25.80 10.38
CA GLY A 78 19.24 26.90 10.22
C GLY A 78 20.20 27.10 11.41
N ASP A 79 19.91 26.51 12.56
CA ASP A 79 20.79 26.47 13.75
C ASP A 79 21.66 25.19 13.83
N ASN A 80 21.45 24.23 12.92
CA ASN A 80 22.25 23.02 12.77
C ASN A 80 22.54 22.72 11.29
N LEU A 81 23.55 23.40 10.74
CA LEU A 81 23.93 23.27 9.33
C LEU A 81 24.50 21.88 8.96
N THR A 82 24.95 21.09 9.93
CA THR A 82 25.58 19.78 9.68
C THR A 82 24.69 18.61 10.11
N LYS A 83 23.36 18.73 9.96
CA LYS A 83 22.39 17.76 10.52
C LYS A 83 22.53 16.38 9.88
N TRP A 84 22.53 16.30 8.55
CA TRP A 84 22.67 15.04 7.83
C TRP A 84 23.72 15.19 6.73
N ALA A 85 24.66 14.23 6.65
CA ALA A 85 25.73 14.24 5.66
C ALA A 85 25.47 13.18 4.58
N PHE A 86 25.71 13.53 3.32
CA PHE A 86 25.63 12.59 2.22
C PHE A 86 26.58 11.39 2.44
N PRO A 87 26.08 10.15 2.27
CA PRO A 87 26.89 8.94 2.38
C PRO A 87 28.07 8.92 1.40
N SER A 88 29.15 8.24 1.78
CA SER A 88 30.32 8.11 0.91
C SER A 88 29.99 7.43 -0.41
N GLY A 89 30.48 7.99 -1.52
CA GLY A 89 30.20 7.52 -2.88
C GLY A 89 28.96 8.12 -3.51
N SER A 90 28.29 9.07 -2.86
CA SER A 90 27.21 9.84 -3.46
C SER A 90 27.78 10.82 -4.49
N THR A 91 27.41 10.68 -5.76
CA THR A 91 27.78 11.63 -6.82
C THR A 91 26.57 12.14 -7.58
N ILE A 92 26.77 13.25 -8.30
CA ILE A 92 25.85 13.82 -9.28
C ILE A 92 26.65 14.26 -10.51
N ALA A 93 26.33 13.70 -11.69
CA ALA A 93 27.02 14.10 -12.91
C ALA A 93 26.65 15.54 -13.32
N GLY A 94 27.48 16.18 -14.13
CA GLY A 94 27.19 17.53 -14.64
C GLY A 94 25.91 17.55 -15.47
N GLY A 95 25.03 18.52 -15.20
CA GLY A 95 23.73 18.66 -15.85
C GLY A 95 22.65 17.66 -15.42
N GLU A 96 22.93 16.80 -14.43
CA GLU A 96 21.96 15.82 -13.90
C GLU A 96 21.28 16.31 -12.61
N TYR A 97 20.18 15.64 -12.27
CA TYR A 97 19.39 15.85 -11.07
C TYR A 97 19.54 14.66 -10.11
N LYS A 98 19.42 14.91 -8.80
CA LYS A 98 19.42 13.87 -7.77
C LYS A 98 18.29 14.12 -6.78
N VAL A 99 17.38 13.16 -6.68
CA VAL A 99 16.33 13.13 -5.66
C VAL A 99 16.87 12.47 -4.39
N VAL A 100 16.57 13.07 -3.24
CA VAL A 100 16.92 12.59 -1.90
C VAL A 100 15.65 12.55 -1.06
N PHE A 101 15.30 11.39 -0.51
CA PHE A 101 14.08 11.25 0.29
C PHE A 101 14.30 11.76 1.71
N ALA A 102 13.55 12.79 2.11
CA ALA A 102 13.50 13.29 3.47
C ALA A 102 12.53 12.44 4.31
N SER A 103 12.90 11.18 4.56
CA SER A 103 12.00 10.17 5.13
C SER A 103 12.26 9.83 6.60
N ASN A 104 13.28 10.45 7.21
CA ASN A 104 13.75 10.11 8.55
C ASN A 104 14.23 8.64 8.72
N LYS A 105 14.51 7.92 7.62
CA LYS A 105 14.99 6.53 7.63
C LYS A 105 16.51 6.39 7.74
N ASP A 106 17.28 7.44 7.42
CA ASP A 106 18.76 7.49 7.46
C ASP A 106 19.45 6.26 6.85
N THR A 107 19.13 5.95 5.58
CA THR A 107 19.58 4.73 4.91
C THR A 107 19.88 4.96 3.43
N VAL A 108 20.63 4.03 2.83
CA VAL A 108 20.86 3.96 1.38
C VAL A 108 20.32 2.63 0.87
N LYS A 109 19.43 2.69 -0.11
CA LYS A 109 18.75 1.51 -0.67
C LYS A 109 19.61 0.84 -1.74
N PRO A 110 19.35 -0.44 -2.09
CA PRO A 110 20.14 -1.17 -3.09
C PRO A 110 20.17 -0.52 -4.48
N ASN A 111 19.14 0.25 -4.85
CA ASN A 111 19.07 1.00 -6.11
C ASN A 111 19.81 2.35 -6.06
N GLY A 112 20.38 2.73 -4.92
CA GLY A 112 21.11 3.98 -4.72
C GLY A 112 20.25 5.15 -4.23
N GLU A 113 18.96 4.93 -3.92
CA GLU A 113 18.15 5.94 -3.23
C GLU A 113 18.72 6.25 -1.85
N VAL A 114 18.70 7.54 -1.51
CA VAL A 114 19.29 8.04 -0.27
C VAL A 114 18.20 8.69 0.57
N HIS A 115 18.15 8.28 1.83
CA HIS A 115 17.16 8.74 2.80
C HIS A 115 17.84 9.55 3.89
N THR A 116 17.34 10.76 4.18
CA THR A 116 17.89 11.59 5.24
C THR A 116 17.47 11.10 6.63
N SER A 117 18.14 11.62 7.66
CA SER A 117 17.77 11.42 9.06
C SER A 117 16.70 12.41 9.56
N PHE A 118 15.91 12.98 8.66
CA PHE A 118 14.81 13.89 8.99
C PHE A 118 13.70 13.82 7.93
N ALA A 119 12.53 14.37 8.25
CA ALA A 119 11.46 14.65 7.30
C ALA A 119 11.19 16.15 7.26
N LEU A 120 10.51 16.62 6.21
CA LEU A 120 10.25 18.04 6.02
C LEU A 120 8.93 18.44 6.70
N GLY A 121 8.87 19.68 7.18
CA GLY A 121 7.67 20.25 7.79
C GLY A 121 6.75 20.86 6.73
N ALA A 122 5.52 20.34 6.59
CA ALA A 122 4.52 20.93 5.69
C ALA A 122 4.10 22.37 6.09
N GLY A 123 4.31 22.78 7.35
CA GLY A 123 4.03 24.15 7.81
C GLY A 123 5.05 25.21 7.38
N GLY A 124 6.14 24.81 6.71
CA GLY A 124 7.29 25.66 6.43
C GLY A 124 8.41 25.51 7.46
N GLU A 125 9.66 25.39 7.00
CA GLU A 125 10.87 25.43 7.83
C GLU A 125 12.11 25.79 7.00
N TYR A 126 13.28 25.87 7.63
CA TYR A 126 14.55 26.07 6.92
C TYR A 126 14.87 24.84 6.06
N LEU A 127 15.43 25.02 4.87
CA LEU A 127 16.05 23.94 4.09
C LEU A 127 17.37 24.46 3.51
N GLY A 128 18.46 23.70 3.64
CA GLY A 128 19.75 24.15 3.11
C GLY A 128 20.73 23.03 2.78
N LEU A 129 21.54 23.29 1.75
CA LEU A 129 22.64 22.47 1.27
C LEU A 129 23.96 23.17 1.65
N ILE A 130 24.81 22.48 2.41
CA ILE A 130 25.98 23.05 3.08
C ILE A 130 27.23 22.27 2.66
N ASP A 131 28.28 22.98 2.29
CA ASP A 131 29.54 22.40 1.84
C ASP A 131 30.20 21.54 2.94
N VAL A 132 31.18 20.73 2.55
CA VAL A 132 31.92 19.78 3.40
C VAL A 132 32.62 20.43 4.61
N ASP A 133 32.79 21.76 4.59
CA ASP A 133 33.34 22.53 5.72
C ASP A 133 32.31 22.73 6.87
N GLY A 134 31.05 22.40 6.63
CA GLY A 134 29.94 22.50 7.57
C GLY A 134 29.49 23.93 7.88
N SER A 135 29.89 24.92 7.07
CA SER A 135 29.63 26.34 7.32
C SER A 135 29.33 27.16 6.06
N THR A 136 29.83 26.76 4.90
CA THR A 136 29.59 27.42 3.62
C THR A 136 28.25 26.94 3.07
N ILE A 137 27.29 27.86 2.97
CA ILE A 137 25.98 27.59 2.38
C ILE A 137 26.15 27.54 0.86
N ILE A 138 25.83 26.40 0.27
CA ILE A 138 25.78 26.22 -1.18
C ILE A 138 24.45 26.77 -1.70
N ASP A 139 23.33 26.33 -1.11
CA ASP A 139 21.99 26.82 -1.43
C ASP A 139 21.04 26.70 -0.22
N GLN A 140 19.96 27.49 -0.18
CA GLN A 140 19.01 27.48 0.93
C GLN A 140 17.66 28.15 0.64
N PHE A 141 16.62 27.68 1.34
CA PHE A 141 15.38 28.41 1.62
C PHE A 141 15.44 28.96 3.05
N SER A 142 15.51 30.28 3.19
CA SER A 142 15.74 30.97 4.46
C SER A 142 14.86 32.23 4.61
N PRO A 143 14.35 32.53 5.84
CA PRO A 143 14.53 31.75 7.07
C PRO A 143 13.74 30.44 7.09
N GLU A 144 12.69 30.35 6.27
CA GLU A 144 11.89 29.15 6.04
C GLU A 144 11.27 29.20 4.64
N TYR A 145 11.00 28.03 4.05
CA TYR A 145 10.13 27.89 2.87
C TYR A 145 8.64 28.02 3.28
N PRO A 146 7.72 28.37 2.36
CA PRO A 146 6.31 28.61 2.71
C PRO A 146 5.57 27.32 3.07
N VAL A 147 4.33 27.41 3.54
CA VAL A 147 3.45 26.23 3.76
C VAL A 147 3.40 25.34 2.49
N GLN A 148 3.41 24.03 2.66
CA GLN A 148 3.41 23.03 1.60
C GLN A 148 2.06 22.32 1.54
N PHE A 149 1.71 21.80 0.36
CA PHE A 149 0.44 21.13 0.11
C PHE A 149 0.71 19.74 -0.43
N THR A 150 -0.14 18.78 -0.06
CA THR A 150 -0.04 17.40 -0.54
C THR A 150 0.03 17.37 -2.06
N ASP A 151 1.03 16.65 -2.59
CA ASP A 151 1.28 16.45 -4.01
C ASP A 151 1.56 17.72 -4.83
N VAL A 152 1.89 18.83 -4.14
CA VAL A 152 2.34 20.09 -4.75
C VAL A 152 3.74 20.38 -4.26
N SER A 153 4.71 20.36 -5.16
CA SER A 153 6.09 20.69 -4.84
C SER A 153 6.32 22.20 -4.83
N TYR A 154 7.42 22.62 -4.22
CA TYR A 154 7.90 23.99 -4.22
C TYR A 154 9.34 24.03 -4.69
N GLY A 155 9.69 25.03 -5.49
CA GLY A 155 11.05 25.12 -6.00
C GLY A 155 11.27 26.26 -6.97
N VAL A 156 12.44 26.25 -7.59
CA VAL A 156 12.91 27.32 -8.46
C VAL A 156 12.40 27.10 -9.87
N ALA A 157 11.73 28.11 -10.42
CA ALA A 157 11.25 28.06 -11.80
C ALA A 157 12.40 28.06 -12.81
N GLU A 158 12.36 27.21 -13.83
CA GLU A 158 13.30 27.27 -14.95
C GLU A 158 12.68 28.06 -16.11
N ILE A 159 13.29 29.19 -16.50
CA ILE A 159 12.65 30.19 -17.38
C ILE A 159 13.01 29.98 -18.86
N ALA A 160 14.23 29.55 -19.19
CA ALA A 160 14.67 29.30 -20.56
C ALA A 160 16.03 28.63 -20.61
N THR A 161 16.20 27.70 -21.56
CA THR A 161 17.50 27.33 -22.13
C THR A 161 17.71 28.14 -23.41
N THR A 162 18.54 29.19 -23.38
CA THR A 162 18.84 29.98 -24.59
C THR A 162 20.00 29.33 -25.34
N ALA A 163 19.72 28.69 -26.48
CA ALA A 163 20.75 28.17 -27.39
C ALA A 163 21.14 29.22 -28.45
N THR A 164 22.43 29.54 -28.53
CA THR A 164 23.01 30.47 -29.51
C THR A 164 24.01 29.72 -30.38
N MET A 165 23.76 29.66 -31.69
CA MET A 165 24.74 29.16 -32.65
C MET A 165 25.88 30.16 -32.81
N LEU A 166 27.08 29.75 -32.42
CA LEU A 166 28.33 30.50 -32.60
C LEU A 166 28.95 30.24 -33.96
N ILE A 167 28.84 29.01 -34.46
CA ILE A 167 29.23 28.59 -35.81
C ILE A 167 28.08 27.77 -36.39
N ASP A 168 27.66 28.10 -37.60
CA ASP A 168 26.64 27.37 -38.36
C ASP A 168 27.07 27.18 -39.83
N SER A 169 26.21 26.54 -40.61
CA SER A 169 26.47 26.28 -42.04
C SER A 169 26.55 27.54 -42.91
N SER A 170 26.30 28.73 -42.37
CA SER A 170 26.49 30.02 -43.07
C SER A 170 27.77 30.75 -42.65
N THR A 171 28.52 30.20 -41.70
CA THR A 171 29.73 30.84 -41.16
C THR A 171 30.87 30.79 -42.17
N GLU A 172 31.50 31.95 -42.41
CA GLU A 172 32.65 32.04 -43.31
C GLU A 172 33.88 31.33 -42.74
N VAL A 173 34.61 30.63 -43.59
CA VAL A 173 35.81 29.87 -43.19
C VAL A 173 37.02 30.30 -44.00
N GLN A 174 38.20 30.07 -43.44
CA GLN A 174 39.46 30.26 -44.14
C GLN A 174 40.23 28.95 -44.15
N THR A 175 40.63 28.51 -45.34
CA THR A 175 41.29 27.22 -45.54
C THR A 175 42.69 27.40 -46.14
N PHE A 176 43.60 26.52 -45.75
CA PHE A 176 44.96 26.49 -46.28
C PHE A 176 45.47 25.06 -46.31
N VAL A 177 45.88 24.61 -47.50
CA VAL A 177 46.55 23.32 -47.69
C VAL A 177 48.05 23.54 -47.54
N PRO A 178 48.66 23.13 -46.41
CA PRO A 178 50.05 23.48 -46.10
C PRO A 178 51.04 22.81 -47.05
N THR A 179 52.21 23.41 -47.27
CA THR A 179 53.29 22.83 -48.11
C THR A 179 54.58 22.56 -47.33
N ASP A 180 54.65 23.05 -46.10
CA ASP A 180 55.70 22.82 -45.11
C ASP A 180 55.14 23.08 -43.69
N ASP A 181 56.01 22.95 -42.68
CA ASP A 181 55.67 23.10 -41.25
C ASP A 181 55.85 24.54 -40.73
N SER A 182 55.98 25.54 -41.62
CA SER A 182 56.37 26.90 -41.22
C SER A 182 55.37 27.62 -40.31
N LEU A 183 54.09 27.22 -40.35
CA LEU A 183 53.03 27.78 -39.50
C LEU A 183 53.01 27.17 -38.09
N GLY A 184 53.57 25.98 -37.88
CA GLY A 184 53.46 25.24 -36.62
C GLY A 184 52.01 25.20 -36.10
N THR A 185 51.80 25.59 -34.84
CA THR A 185 50.46 25.78 -34.25
C THR A 185 49.99 27.23 -34.25
N SER A 186 50.78 28.18 -34.77
CA SER A 186 50.40 29.61 -34.70
C SER A 186 49.09 29.91 -35.42
N TRP A 187 48.75 29.13 -36.46
CA TRP A 187 47.50 29.23 -37.19
C TRP A 187 46.27 28.76 -36.40
N THR A 188 46.38 28.32 -35.15
CA THR A 188 45.21 28.01 -34.30
C THR A 188 44.88 29.13 -33.33
N GLU A 189 45.77 30.10 -33.15
CA GLU A 189 45.62 31.20 -32.18
C GLU A 189 44.67 32.30 -32.68
N ILE A 190 44.00 33.01 -31.77
CA ILE A 190 43.11 34.15 -32.07
C ILE A 190 43.85 35.24 -32.88
N GLY A 191 45.11 35.54 -32.51
CA GLY A 191 45.90 36.62 -33.10
C GLY A 191 46.48 36.35 -34.49
N PHE A 192 46.29 35.15 -35.05
CA PHE A 192 46.80 34.81 -36.38
C PHE A 192 46.00 35.49 -37.48
N VAL A 193 46.72 36.12 -38.42
CA VAL A 193 46.14 36.82 -39.57
C VAL A 193 46.50 36.06 -40.84
N PRO A 194 45.53 35.40 -41.50
CA PRO A 194 45.74 34.76 -42.79
C PRO A 194 46.23 35.74 -43.85
N ASP A 195 47.24 35.33 -44.61
CA ASP A 195 47.73 36.10 -45.76
C ASP A 195 47.04 35.65 -47.06
N GLY A 196 47.54 36.13 -48.21
CA GLY A 196 46.95 35.82 -49.51
C GLY A 196 47.06 34.37 -49.96
N SER A 197 47.70 33.47 -49.20
CA SER A 197 47.73 32.03 -49.53
C SER A 197 46.55 31.23 -48.95
N TRP A 198 45.74 31.84 -48.07
CA TRP A 198 44.52 31.23 -47.55
C TRP A 198 43.33 31.49 -48.47
N THR A 199 42.49 30.48 -48.66
CA THR A 199 41.26 30.55 -49.43
C THR A 199 40.09 30.86 -48.50
N SER A 200 39.25 31.83 -48.84
CA SER A 200 38.02 32.12 -48.09
C SER A 200 36.83 31.39 -48.68
N GLY A 201 36.10 30.67 -47.84
CA GLY A 201 34.79 30.07 -48.09
C GLY A 201 33.65 30.97 -47.62
N SER A 202 32.50 30.91 -48.29
CA SER A 202 31.30 31.65 -47.89
C SER A 202 30.44 30.85 -46.91
N THR A 203 30.70 29.55 -46.74
CA THR A 203 30.08 28.68 -45.75
C THR A 203 31.08 27.70 -45.13
N MET A 204 30.65 26.99 -44.08
CA MET A 204 31.49 26.10 -43.28
C MET A 204 32.06 24.90 -44.03
N GLY A 205 31.33 24.38 -45.02
CA GLY A 205 31.66 23.14 -45.70
C GLY A 205 32.96 23.21 -46.52
N VAL A 206 34.00 22.51 -46.05
CA VAL A 206 35.29 22.38 -46.73
C VAL A 206 35.46 20.93 -47.18
N GLY A 207 35.77 20.72 -48.46
CA GLY A 207 35.86 19.37 -48.96
C GLY A 207 36.31 19.27 -50.41
N TYR A 208 36.33 18.05 -50.92
CA TYR A 208 36.22 17.76 -52.34
C TYR A 208 35.59 16.39 -52.49
N ASP A 209 35.04 16.12 -53.66
CA ASP A 209 34.39 14.84 -53.87
C ASP A 209 34.39 14.44 -55.35
N ASN A 210 35.09 13.35 -55.66
CA ASN A 210 35.13 12.77 -57.01
C ASN A 210 34.02 11.73 -57.24
N ASN A 211 33.18 11.47 -56.26
CA ASN A 211 32.05 10.55 -56.26
C ASN A 211 30.85 11.16 -55.52
N PRO A 212 29.88 11.81 -56.22
CA PRO A 212 29.01 12.92 -55.79
C PRO A 212 28.15 12.72 -54.51
N THR A 213 28.76 12.38 -53.40
CA THR A 213 28.23 12.03 -52.09
C THR A 213 28.22 13.23 -51.14
N TYR A 214 29.24 14.09 -51.19
CA TYR A 214 29.43 15.27 -50.33
C TYR A 214 29.18 16.61 -51.04
N LEU A 215 28.99 16.62 -52.36
CA LEU A 215 28.92 17.85 -53.17
C LEU A 215 27.88 18.88 -52.70
N SER A 216 26.80 18.47 -52.04
CA SER A 216 25.80 19.41 -51.48
C SER A 216 26.23 20.06 -50.18
N LEU A 217 27.28 19.55 -49.53
CA LEU A 217 27.82 20.01 -48.25
C LEU A 217 29.11 20.81 -48.42
N ILE A 218 29.69 20.86 -49.63
CA ILE A 218 30.98 21.51 -49.90
C ILE A 218 30.75 22.86 -50.57
N ASP A 219 31.29 23.92 -49.97
CA ASP A 219 31.38 25.26 -50.58
C ASP A 219 32.82 25.59 -50.95
N THR A 220 33.76 25.28 -50.06
CA THR A 220 35.19 25.47 -50.31
C THR A 220 35.83 24.20 -50.84
N ASP A 221 35.97 24.12 -52.16
CA ASP A 221 36.64 23.00 -52.83
C ASP A 221 38.17 23.09 -52.69
N VAL A 222 38.76 22.13 -51.98
CA VAL A 222 40.22 22.01 -51.75
C VAL A 222 40.86 20.88 -52.57
N GLY A 223 40.10 20.23 -53.46
CA GLY A 223 40.51 19.03 -54.19
C GLY A 223 41.68 19.29 -55.14
N ALA A 224 41.75 20.46 -55.78
CA ALA A 224 42.88 20.80 -56.64
C ALA A 224 44.22 20.92 -55.89
N GLN A 225 44.19 21.12 -54.57
CA GLN A 225 45.36 21.29 -53.72
C GLN A 225 45.66 20.06 -52.86
N MET A 226 44.64 19.26 -52.54
CA MET A 226 44.79 18.04 -51.73
C MET A 226 44.90 16.78 -52.60
N PHE A 227 44.01 16.57 -53.57
CA PHE A 227 43.95 15.31 -54.31
C PHE A 227 45.26 15.03 -55.07
N SER A 228 45.86 13.88 -54.80
CA SER A 228 47.17 13.42 -55.28
C SER A 228 48.38 14.26 -54.82
N GLU A 229 48.20 15.26 -53.94
CA GLU A 229 49.24 16.21 -53.54
C GLU A 229 49.45 16.27 -52.02
N ASN A 230 48.38 16.31 -51.22
CA ASN A 230 48.41 16.50 -49.75
C ASN A 230 47.28 15.72 -49.05
N SER A 231 47.50 15.27 -47.81
CA SER A 231 46.49 14.60 -46.98
C SER A 231 45.87 15.49 -45.91
N SER A 232 46.24 16.76 -45.83
CA SER A 232 45.78 17.67 -44.77
C SER A 232 45.32 19.02 -45.29
N VAL A 233 44.39 19.63 -44.56
CA VAL A 233 44.03 21.06 -44.70
C VAL A 233 43.85 21.69 -43.32
N TYR A 234 44.25 22.94 -43.21
CA TYR A 234 43.97 23.79 -42.06
C TYR A 234 42.74 24.63 -42.33
N ILE A 235 41.78 24.60 -41.41
CA ILE A 235 40.51 25.32 -41.49
C ILE A 235 40.42 26.22 -40.26
N ARG A 236 40.16 27.51 -40.46
CA ARG A 236 39.93 28.49 -39.39
C ARG A 236 38.54 29.08 -39.53
N VAL A 237 37.81 29.09 -38.43
CA VAL A 237 36.45 29.59 -38.35
C VAL A 237 36.40 30.66 -37.26
N PRO A 238 36.50 31.95 -37.63
CA PRO A 238 36.37 33.03 -36.67
C PRO A 238 34.91 33.23 -36.29
N PHE A 239 34.64 33.43 -35.00
CA PHE A 239 33.30 33.75 -34.50
C PHE A 239 33.38 34.76 -33.35
N ASN A 240 32.25 35.39 -33.03
CA ASN A 240 32.15 36.28 -31.89
C ASN A 240 31.30 35.64 -30.79
N HIS A 241 31.68 35.89 -29.54
CA HIS A 241 30.96 35.42 -28.37
C HIS A 241 30.99 36.50 -27.28
N THR A 242 29.97 36.52 -26.42
CA THR A 242 29.88 37.37 -25.23
C THR A 242 29.53 36.47 -24.06
N SER A 243 30.42 36.38 -23.08
CA SER A 243 30.30 35.46 -21.95
C SER A 243 29.13 35.80 -21.03
N ALA A 244 28.41 34.76 -20.59
CA ALA A 244 27.77 34.74 -19.28
C ALA A 244 28.38 33.62 -18.41
N ASN A 245 28.01 33.58 -17.13
CA ASN A 245 28.41 32.49 -16.26
C ASN A 245 27.63 31.22 -16.64
N SER A 246 28.31 30.07 -16.65
CA SER A 246 27.75 28.71 -16.75
C SER A 246 27.05 28.41 -18.09
N GLU A 247 27.85 27.98 -19.07
CA GLU A 247 27.43 27.74 -20.46
C GLU A 247 27.74 26.30 -20.88
N ASN A 248 26.78 25.64 -21.52
CA ASN A 248 27.01 24.35 -22.18
C ASN A 248 27.48 24.60 -23.62
N LEU A 249 28.64 24.09 -24.01
CA LEU A 249 29.24 24.28 -25.33
C LEU A 249 29.17 22.96 -26.11
N THR A 250 28.49 22.93 -27.25
CA THR A 250 28.33 21.73 -28.09
C THR A 250 28.91 21.92 -29.49
N LEU A 251 29.74 21.00 -29.94
CA LEU A 251 30.22 20.88 -31.33
C LEU A 251 29.45 19.78 -32.06
N ARG A 252 28.89 20.11 -33.21
CA ARG A 252 28.38 19.11 -34.17
C ARG A 252 29.28 19.13 -35.39
N ILE A 253 29.82 17.98 -35.79
CA ILE A 253 30.76 17.92 -36.91
C ILE A 253 30.52 16.71 -37.81
N LYS A 254 30.47 16.99 -39.12
CA LYS A 254 30.53 16.03 -40.22
C LYS A 254 31.96 15.99 -40.74
N TYR A 255 32.53 14.81 -40.85
CA TYR A 255 33.89 14.65 -41.33
C TYR A 255 34.06 13.33 -42.05
N ASP A 256 34.93 13.34 -43.06
CA ASP A 256 35.35 12.16 -43.79
C ASP A 256 36.35 11.35 -42.95
N ASP A 257 37.65 11.33 -43.23
CA ASP A 257 38.54 10.42 -42.50
C ASP A 257 38.85 10.84 -41.05
N GLY A 258 39.31 12.06 -40.80
CA GLY A 258 39.68 12.47 -39.44
C GLY A 258 40.00 13.95 -39.28
N PHE A 259 40.13 14.39 -38.03
CA PHE A 259 40.49 15.77 -37.71
C PHE A 259 41.10 15.94 -36.31
N ALA A 260 41.79 17.06 -36.11
CA ALA A 260 42.16 17.59 -34.80
C ALA A 260 41.66 19.04 -34.66
N ALA A 261 40.89 19.33 -33.62
CA ALA A 261 40.29 20.64 -33.39
C ALA A 261 40.95 21.39 -32.22
N TYR A 262 41.00 22.70 -32.36
CA TYR A 262 41.58 23.64 -31.43
C TYR A 262 40.63 24.81 -31.21
N LEU A 263 40.49 25.26 -29.98
CA LEU A 263 39.76 26.47 -29.63
C LEU A 263 40.74 27.50 -29.10
N ASN A 264 40.81 28.66 -29.76
CA ASN A 264 41.67 29.78 -29.34
C ASN A 264 43.15 29.40 -29.10
N GLY A 265 43.67 28.45 -29.87
CA GLY A 265 45.05 27.98 -29.79
C GLY A 265 45.25 26.73 -28.94
N GLN A 266 44.27 26.33 -28.13
CA GLN A 266 44.35 25.12 -27.29
C GLN A 266 43.72 23.91 -27.98
N PRO A 267 44.34 22.73 -27.95
CA PRO A 267 43.73 21.51 -28.48
C PRO A 267 42.52 21.12 -27.61
N ILE A 268 41.37 20.88 -28.24
CA ILE A 268 40.11 20.54 -27.55
C ILE A 268 39.67 19.10 -27.79
N LEU A 269 39.85 18.57 -29.01
CA LEU A 269 39.57 17.17 -29.31
C LEU A 269 40.23 16.72 -30.62
N SER A 270 40.24 15.42 -30.85
CA SER A 270 40.58 14.83 -32.15
C SER A 270 39.76 13.57 -32.41
N ARG A 271 39.56 13.26 -33.69
CA ARG A 271 38.96 12.01 -34.17
C ARG A 271 39.82 11.46 -35.29
N ASN A 272 40.18 10.18 -35.16
CA ASN A 272 40.99 9.47 -36.15
C ASN A 272 42.19 10.28 -36.66
N ALA A 273 42.92 10.90 -35.73
CA ALA A 273 44.11 11.70 -36.00
C ALA A 273 45.34 11.09 -35.30
N PRO A 274 46.55 11.26 -35.83
CA PRO A 274 47.77 10.92 -35.10
C PRO A 274 47.89 11.73 -33.81
N ALA A 275 48.50 11.16 -32.77
CA ALA A 275 48.62 11.81 -31.46
C ALA A 275 49.34 13.18 -31.48
N ASN A 276 50.17 13.44 -32.49
CA ASN A 276 50.81 14.73 -32.72
C ASN A 276 50.81 15.01 -34.24
N PRO A 277 49.71 15.55 -34.79
CA PRO A 277 49.62 15.78 -36.21
C PRO A 277 50.59 16.90 -36.61
N THR A 278 51.45 16.61 -37.59
CA THR A 278 52.28 17.58 -38.31
C THR A 278 51.59 18.05 -39.58
N TRP A 279 52.09 19.10 -40.24
CA TRP A 279 51.39 19.79 -41.35
C TRP A 279 50.77 18.94 -42.46
N ASN A 280 51.34 17.78 -42.84
CA ASN A 280 50.77 16.86 -43.82
C ASN A 280 50.63 15.46 -43.22
N SER A 281 49.84 15.38 -42.16
CA SER A 281 49.51 14.10 -41.54
C SER A 281 48.33 13.46 -42.25
N SER A 282 48.22 12.15 -42.13
CA SER A 282 47.07 11.39 -42.62
C SER A 282 46.29 10.84 -41.44
N ALA A 283 44.97 10.67 -41.63
CA ALA A 283 44.15 9.91 -40.72
C ALA A 283 44.66 8.44 -40.66
N PRO A 284 44.75 7.78 -39.50
CA PRO A 284 45.22 6.40 -39.41
C PRO A 284 44.30 5.37 -40.08
N LEU A 285 43.00 5.64 -40.15
CA LEU A 285 41.98 4.76 -40.71
C LEU A 285 41.08 5.53 -41.69
N ASP A 286 40.38 4.78 -42.52
CA ASP A 286 39.32 5.26 -43.42
C ASP A 286 38.00 5.36 -42.66
N ARG A 287 37.15 6.37 -42.93
CA ARG A 287 35.78 6.47 -42.38
C ARG A 287 34.78 6.25 -43.51
N ILE A 288 33.73 5.45 -43.25
CA ILE A 288 32.72 5.13 -44.27
C ILE A 288 31.86 6.36 -44.59
N ASP A 289 31.65 6.64 -45.87
CA ASP A 289 31.00 7.85 -46.39
C ASP A 289 29.60 8.10 -45.80
N SER A 290 28.83 7.04 -45.59
CA SER A 290 27.47 7.14 -45.02
C SER A 290 27.46 7.65 -43.57
N THR A 291 28.60 7.57 -42.87
CA THR A 291 28.78 8.11 -41.52
C THR A 291 29.51 9.45 -41.51
N ALA A 292 30.07 9.87 -42.65
CA ALA A 292 30.78 11.14 -42.79
C ALA A 292 29.81 12.33 -42.95
N ILE A 293 28.61 12.08 -43.46
CA ILE A 293 27.56 13.09 -43.69
C ILE A 293 26.60 13.29 -42.51
N GLU A 294 26.70 12.44 -41.48
CA GLU A 294 25.89 12.53 -40.26
C GLU A 294 26.64 13.36 -39.21
N ASP A 295 25.92 14.19 -38.45
CA ASP A 295 26.51 15.00 -37.38
C ASP A 295 26.98 14.10 -36.22
N GLU A 296 28.28 14.16 -35.89
CA GLU A 296 28.75 13.71 -34.58
C GLU A 296 28.55 14.86 -33.59
N VAL A 297 27.72 14.62 -32.55
CA VAL A 297 27.45 15.60 -31.48
C VAL A 297 28.44 15.36 -30.34
N ILE A 298 29.20 16.39 -29.98
CA ILE A 298 30.29 16.34 -29.02
C ILE A 298 30.12 17.48 -28.02
N ASP A 299 30.01 17.12 -26.74
CA ASP A 299 30.02 18.09 -25.65
C ASP A 299 31.45 18.63 -25.42
N LEU A 300 31.58 19.95 -25.42
CA LEU A 300 32.80 20.73 -25.20
C LEU A 300 32.66 21.67 -24.00
N SER A 301 31.69 21.49 -23.13
CA SER A 301 31.40 22.42 -22.03
C SER A 301 32.58 22.58 -21.06
N ALA A 302 33.38 21.52 -20.86
CA ALA A 302 34.66 21.58 -20.13
C ALA A 302 35.71 22.56 -20.74
N TYR A 303 35.52 22.99 -21.98
CA TYR A 303 36.35 23.95 -22.68
C TYR A 303 35.69 25.32 -22.84
N ALA A 304 34.48 25.54 -22.28
CA ALA A 304 33.76 26.80 -22.37
C ALA A 304 34.58 27.97 -21.79
N GLU A 305 35.39 27.74 -20.74
CA GLU A 305 36.31 28.75 -20.17
C GLU A 305 37.39 29.24 -21.15
N LEU A 306 37.64 28.52 -22.26
CA LEU A 306 38.57 28.97 -23.29
C LEU A 306 37.95 30.06 -24.18
N LEU A 307 36.63 30.23 -24.17
CA LEU A 307 35.96 31.32 -24.85
C LEU A 307 36.29 32.64 -24.19
N VAL A 308 36.51 33.67 -25.00
CA VAL A 308 36.75 35.03 -24.52
C VAL A 308 35.72 35.98 -25.08
N ASP A 309 35.43 37.05 -24.34
CA ASP A 309 34.58 38.13 -24.85
C ASP A 309 35.15 38.72 -26.15
N GLY A 310 34.31 38.78 -27.18
CA GLY A 310 34.68 39.24 -28.51
C GLY A 310 35.09 38.09 -29.42
N SER A 311 36.26 38.21 -30.05
CA SER A 311 36.67 37.35 -31.16
C SER A 311 37.31 36.05 -30.68
N ASN A 312 36.81 34.95 -31.21
CA ASN A 312 37.26 33.59 -30.97
C ASN A 312 37.53 32.89 -32.31
N VAL A 313 38.25 31.78 -32.26
CA VAL A 313 38.55 30.95 -33.44
C VAL A 313 38.43 29.48 -33.09
N LEU A 314 37.59 28.76 -33.83
CA LEU A 314 37.65 27.30 -33.95
C LEU A 314 38.59 26.97 -35.11
N ALA A 315 39.65 26.24 -34.84
CA ALA A 315 40.63 25.82 -35.84
C ALA A 315 40.60 24.29 -35.96
N ILE A 316 40.46 23.77 -37.18
CA ILE A 316 40.35 22.35 -37.47
C ILE A 316 41.44 21.96 -38.45
N HIS A 317 42.26 20.99 -38.06
CA HIS A 317 43.20 20.31 -38.94
C HIS A 317 42.51 19.07 -39.49
N GLY A 318 41.94 19.18 -40.68
CA GLY A 318 41.27 18.08 -41.37
C GLY A 318 42.27 17.17 -42.06
N LEU A 319 42.02 15.86 -42.01
CA LEU A 319 42.93 14.81 -42.43
C LEU A 319 42.19 13.82 -43.35
N ASN A 320 42.84 13.46 -44.45
CA ASN A 320 42.51 12.29 -45.27
C ASN A 320 43.44 11.13 -44.93
N VAL A 321 42.96 9.90 -45.12
CA VAL A 321 43.72 8.67 -44.88
C VAL A 321 44.90 8.53 -45.85
N VAL A 322 44.76 9.00 -47.08
CA VAL A 322 45.82 9.09 -48.09
C VAL A 322 45.60 10.29 -49.02
N SER A 323 46.67 10.80 -49.66
CA SER A 323 46.56 11.96 -50.56
C SER A 323 45.74 11.68 -51.82
N THR A 324 45.55 10.40 -52.18
CA THR A 324 44.70 9.98 -53.30
C THR A 324 43.29 9.59 -52.88
N SER A 325 42.83 9.99 -51.68
CA SER A 325 41.44 9.73 -51.25
C SER A 325 40.46 10.33 -52.26
N SER A 326 39.38 9.64 -52.59
CA SER A 326 38.39 10.09 -53.57
C SER A 326 37.70 11.38 -53.16
N ASP A 327 37.70 11.68 -51.88
CA ASP A 327 36.83 12.62 -51.22
C ASP A 327 37.47 13.15 -49.92
N PHE A 328 36.87 14.21 -49.39
CA PHE A 328 37.19 14.86 -48.12
C PHE A 328 36.00 15.74 -47.70
N LEU A 329 35.69 15.77 -46.41
CA LEU A 329 34.67 16.65 -45.84
C LEU A 329 35.06 17.08 -44.43
N ILE A 330 34.87 18.36 -44.13
CA ILE A 330 34.73 18.94 -42.79
C ILE A 330 33.59 19.98 -42.87
N ASP A 331 32.55 19.78 -42.08
CA ASP A 331 31.46 20.74 -41.87
C ASP A 331 31.09 20.72 -40.38
N ALA A 332 31.17 21.86 -39.69
CA ALA A 332 31.05 21.94 -38.24
C ALA A 332 30.13 23.07 -37.78
N SER A 333 29.43 22.86 -36.68
CA SER A 333 28.66 23.89 -36.01
C SER A 333 28.93 23.88 -34.51
N LEU A 334 28.91 25.06 -33.90
CA LEU A 334 29.24 25.27 -32.50
C LEU A 334 28.11 26.04 -31.85
N GLU A 335 27.57 25.52 -30.74
CA GLU A 335 26.41 26.06 -30.04
C GLU A 335 26.75 26.28 -28.57
N VAL A 336 26.27 27.38 -28.00
CA VAL A 336 26.27 27.63 -26.55
C VAL A 336 24.84 27.64 -26.04
N SER A 337 24.55 26.96 -24.94
CA SER A 337 23.26 27.05 -24.24
C SER A 337 23.41 27.51 -22.78
N GLN A 338 22.43 28.29 -22.31
CA GLN A 338 22.35 28.81 -20.93
C GLN A 338 20.98 28.52 -20.32
N THR A 339 20.93 27.88 -19.16
CA THR A 339 19.71 27.74 -18.36
C THR A 339 19.57 28.92 -17.39
N THR A 340 18.44 29.64 -17.48
CA THR A 340 18.12 30.74 -16.55
C THR A 340 17.10 30.29 -15.53
N LEU A 341 17.47 30.33 -14.25
CA LEU A 341 16.56 30.14 -13.12
C LEU A 341 15.78 31.41 -12.79
N GLY A 342 14.54 31.21 -12.35
CA GLY A 342 13.53 32.21 -12.03
C GLY A 342 13.28 32.36 -10.54
N SER A 343 12.07 32.81 -10.20
CA SER A 343 11.63 32.92 -8.80
C SER A 343 10.98 31.61 -8.32
N ASP A 344 11.14 31.35 -7.03
CA ASP A 344 10.51 30.24 -6.31
C ASP A 344 8.98 30.27 -6.47
N ARG A 345 8.36 29.09 -6.60
CA ARG A 345 6.92 28.92 -6.80
C ARG A 345 6.44 27.51 -6.45
N TYR A 346 5.12 27.35 -6.39
CA TYR A 346 4.47 26.04 -6.31
C TYR A 346 4.33 25.42 -7.70
N PHE A 347 4.58 24.12 -7.81
CA PHE A 347 4.31 23.33 -9.01
C PHE A 347 3.20 22.31 -8.72
N VAL A 348 2.09 22.46 -9.43
CA VAL A 348 0.94 21.53 -9.35
C VAL A 348 1.18 20.23 -10.12
N ASP A 349 2.16 20.23 -11.01
CA ASP A 349 2.65 19.06 -11.72
C ASP A 349 4.16 18.96 -11.42
N PRO A 350 4.56 18.30 -10.32
CA PRO A 350 5.96 18.17 -9.92
C PRO A 350 6.81 17.45 -10.97
N SER A 351 8.12 17.70 -10.98
CA SER A 351 9.05 17.10 -11.96
C SER A 351 10.29 16.44 -11.33
N PRO A 352 10.14 15.52 -10.36
CA PRO A 352 11.27 14.93 -9.66
C PRO A 352 12.23 14.21 -10.63
N GLY A 353 13.51 14.53 -10.51
CA GLY A 353 14.59 14.03 -11.36
C GLY A 353 14.68 14.68 -12.73
N ALA A 354 13.98 15.81 -12.97
CA ALA A 354 13.88 16.46 -14.27
C ALA A 354 13.79 17.99 -14.16
N SER A 355 13.82 18.66 -15.33
CA SER A 355 13.73 20.11 -15.42
C SER A 355 12.32 20.64 -15.09
N ASN A 356 12.27 21.67 -14.24
CA ASN A 356 11.05 22.42 -13.88
C ASN A 356 10.48 23.28 -15.03
N PHE A 357 11.08 23.30 -16.22
CA PHE A 357 10.74 24.27 -17.28
C PHE A 357 9.27 24.23 -17.70
N ALA A 358 8.69 23.05 -17.89
CA ALA A 358 7.30 22.91 -18.31
C ALA A 358 6.33 23.44 -17.24
N ALA A 359 6.57 23.08 -15.98
CA ALA A 359 5.79 23.55 -14.83
C ALA A 359 5.93 25.07 -14.62
N SER A 360 7.11 25.62 -14.94
CA SER A 360 7.46 27.04 -14.80
C SER A 360 6.74 27.98 -15.77
N LEU A 361 6.18 27.45 -16.86
CA LEU A 361 5.35 28.23 -17.80
C LEU A 361 4.00 28.62 -17.20
N ASN A 362 3.55 27.95 -16.13
CA ASN A 362 2.36 28.32 -15.41
C ASN A 362 2.65 29.49 -14.46
N THR A 363 2.16 30.69 -14.81
CA THR A 363 2.29 31.89 -13.97
C THR A 363 0.99 32.27 -13.28
N ALA A 364 -0.06 31.45 -13.41
CA ALA A 364 -1.35 31.74 -12.77
C ALA A 364 -1.20 31.70 -11.24
N PRO A 365 -2.00 32.48 -10.49
CA PRO A 365 -1.96 32.40 -9.03
C PRO A 365 -2.21 30.97 -8.54
N PHE A 366 -1.52 30.53 -7.49
CA PHE A 366 -1.79 29.26 -6.85
C PHE A 366 -2.93 29.41 -5.85
N LEU A 367 -3.85 28.46 -5.84
CA LEU A 367 -5.03 28.44 -4.97
C LEU A 367 -5.01 27.16 -4.15
N SER A 368 -5.26 27.28 -2.85
CA SER A 368 -5.38 26.15 -1.92
C SER A 368 -6.28 26.50 -0.72
N GLU A 369 -6.42 25.55 0.21
CA GLU A 369 -7.13 25.72 1.50
C GLU A 369 -8.56 26.24 1.37
N LEU A 370 -9.30 25.79 0.36
CA LEU A 370 -10.70 26.17 0.21
C LEU A 370 -11.54 25.59 1.35
N SER A 371 -12.01 26.46 2.24
CA SER A 371 -12.67 26.05 3.49
C SER A 371 -13.91 26.87 3.79
N HIS A 372 -14.81 26.27 4.58
CA HIS A 372 -15.96 26.94 5.18
C HIS A 372 -16.15 26.59 6.68
N GLY A 373 -15.12 26.02 7.30
CA GLY A 373 -15.16 25.54 8.69
C GLY A 373 -15.71 24.12 8.90
N GLY A 374 -15.99 23.39 7.80
CA GLY A 374 -16.42 21.99 7.83
C GLY A 374 -17.87 21.77 8.29
N GLY A 375 -18.36 20.53 8.14
CA GLY A 375 -19.69 20.13 8.60
C GLY A 375 -20.84 20.75 7.81
N MET A 376 -22.05 20.69 8.39
CA MET A 376 -23.23 21.36 7.84
C MET A 376 -23.35 22.78 8.38
N VAL A 377 -23.82 23.71 7.55
CA VAL A 377 -24.04 25.11 7.95
C VAL A 377 -25.49 25.31 8.40
N ALA A 378 -25.71 26.03 9.51
CA ALA A 378 -27.07 26.29 9.99
C ALA A 378 -27.87 27.13 8.98
N ASN A 379 -29.16 26.82 8.81
CA ASN A 379 -30.06 27.48 7.85
C ASN A 379 -30.32 28.99 8.10
N ASN A 380 -29.74 29.56 9.15
CA ASN A 380 -29.82 30.97 9.52
C ASN A 380 -28.43 31.65 9.53
N GLN A 381 -27.41 30.99 8.97
CA GLN A 381 -26.03 31.46 8.90
C GLN A 381 -25.57 31.47 7.45
N ASP A 382 -24.97 32.59 7.04
CA ASP A 382 -24.31 32.67 5.73
C ASP A 382 -23.12 31.70 5.70
N ILE A 383 -22.85 31.11 4.54
CA ILE A 383 -21.68 30.26 4.34
C ILE A 383 -20.50 31.17 4.06
N VAL A 384 -19.60 31.29 5.03
CA VAL A 384 -18.33 32.00 4.87
C VAL A 384 -17.34 31.03 4.23
N VAL A 385 -16.80 31.41 3.07
CA VAL A 385 -15.83 30.60 2.34
C VAL A 385 -14.52 31.38 2.25
N THR A 386 -13.43 30.73 2.60
CA THR A 386 -12.07 31.25 2.49
C THR A 386 -11.22 30.37 1.58
N THR A 387 -10.17 30.95 1.00
CA THR A 387 -9.13 30.22 0.27
C THR A 387 -7.82 30.98 0.40
N MET A 388 -6.69 30.29 0.37
CA MET A 388 -5.41 30.93 0.17
C MET A 388 -5.16 31.16 -1.32
N ALA A 389 -4.71 32.35 -1.70
CA ALA A 389 -4.32 32.69 -3.06
C ALA A 389 -2.94 33.36 -3.11
N VAL A 390 -1.98 32.70 -3.76
CA VAL A 390 -0.58 33.13 -3.81
C VAL A 390 -0.20 33.55 -5.25
N PRO A 391 0.34 34.75 -5.48
CA PRO A 391 0.80 35.16 -6.81
C PRO A 391 2.05 34.36 -7.24
N GLN A 392 2.05 33.80 -8.46
CA GLN A 392 3.21 33.10 -9.05
C GLN A 392 4.05 33.98 -10.00
N GLY A 393 4.03 35.30 -9.76
CA GLY A 393 4.83 36.29 -10.49
C GLY A 393 4.15 37.66 -10.59
N ALA A 394 3.00 37.72 -11.28
CA ALA A 394 2.20 38.94 -11.34
C ALA A 394 1.27 39.04 -10.11
N ALA A 395 1.00 40.27 -9.66
CA ALA A 395 0.07 40.49 -8.56
C ALA A 395 -1.33 39.97 -8.93
N ILE A 396 -2.02 39.39 -7.93
CA ILE A 396 -3.42 38.96 -8.07
C ILE A 396 -4.28 40.20 -8.32
N ASN A 397 -5.08 40.15 -9.39
CA ASN A 397 -6.00 41.20 -9.79
C ASN A 397 -7.40 40.94 -9.24
N GLU A 398 -7.84 39.67 -9.22
CA GLU A 398 -9.18 39.30 -8.75
C GLU A 398 -9.21 37.85 -8.24
N VAL A 399 -9.93 37.62 -7.14
CA VAL A 399 -10.33 36.29 -6.66
C VAL A 399 -11.85 36.24 -6.61
N ARG A 400 -12.46 35.17 -7.14
CA ARG A 400 -13.92 34.98 -7.22
C ARG A 400 -14.34 33.63 -6.69
N LEU A 401 -15.32 33.65 -5.80
CA LEU A 401 -16.10 32.48 -5.37
C LEU A 401 -17.23 32.26 -6.37
N HIS A 402 -17.26 31.10 -7.00
CA HIS A 402 -18.36 30.62 -7.84
C HIS A 402 -19.11 29.56 -7.08
N TYR A 403 -20.44 29.65 -7.05
CA TYR A 403 -21.27 28.76 -6.27
C TYR A 403 -22.59 28.41 -6.95
N ARG A 404 -23.15 27.27 -6.57
CA ARG A 404 -24.42 26.74 -7.06
C ARG A 404 -25.19 26.12 -5.91
N ILE A 405 -26.51 26.37 -5.91
CA ILE A 405 -27.45 25.70 -5.01
C ILE A 405 -28.02 24.49 -5.75
N MET A 406 -27.87 23.29 -5.17
CA MET A 406 -28.32 22.03 -5.76
C MET A 406 -27.78 21.84 -7.20
N PHE A 407 -28.68 21.76 -8.18
CA PHE A 407 -28.41 21.65 -9.62
C PHE A 407 -28.85 22.90 -10.38
N GLY A 408 -29.00 24.03 -9.68
CA GLY A 408 -29.39 25.31 -10.26
C GLY A 408 -28.32 25.94 -11.15
N SER A 409 -28.53 27.19 -11.58
CA SER A 409 -27.49 27.94 -12.29
C SER A 409 -26.40 28.41 -11.33
N GLU A 410 -25.18 28.54 -11.86
CA GLU A 410 -24.05 29.10 -11.12
C GLU A 410 -24.17 30.62 -10.95
N ALA A 411 -23.74 31.11 -9.80
CA ALA A 411 -23.57 32.52 -9.47
C ALA A 411 -22.15 32.75 -8.93
N SER A 412 -21.69 34.01 -8.89
CA SER A 412 -20.38 34.32 -8.33
C SER A 412 -20.31 35.65 -7.60
N THR A 413 -19.37 35.75 -6.67
CA THR A 413 -19.03 36.96 -5.92
C THR A 413 -17.52 37.14 -5.85
N VAL A 414 -17.07 38.38 -5.67
CA VAL A 414 -15.66 38.69 -5.43
C VAL A 414 -15.29 38.30 -4.00
N MET A 415 -14.09 37.77 -3.81
CA MET A 415 -13.47 37.52 -2.51
C MET A 415 -12.46 38.61 -2.19
N PHE A 416 -12.27 38.90 -0.90
CA PHE A 416 -11.42 39.97 -0.41
C PHE A 416 -10.42 39.45 0.61
N ASP A 417 -9.21 40.00 0.56
CA ASP A 417 -8.16 39.88 1.59
C ASP A 417 -8.07 41.27 2.27
N ASP A 418 -9.07 41.56 3.10
CA ASP A 418 -9.30 42.86 3.75
C ASP A 418 -9.44 42.79 5.28
N GLY A 419 -9.21 41.62 5.88
CA GLY A 419 -9.44 41.36 7.31
C GLY A 419 -10.93 41.40 7.67
N LEU A 420 -11.80 41.27 6.66
CA LEU A 420 -13.25 41.18 6.75
C LEU A 420 -13.71 40.03 5.83
N HIS A 421 -15.00 39.67 5.83
CA HIS A 421 -15.50 38.55 5.02
C HIS A 421 -14.95 37.16 5.42
N GLY A 422 -14.29 37.05 6.58
CA GLY A 422 -13.90 35.78 7.20
C GLY A 422 -12.46 35.34 6.96
N ASP A 423 -11.65 36.17 6.31
CA ASP A 423 -10.21 35.99 6.04
C ASP A 423 -9.30 36.29 7.26
N GLU A 424 -9.86 36.76 8.36
CA GLU A 424 -9.17 37.15 9.60
C GLU A 424 -8.28 38.39 9.46
N ASP A 425 -7.09 38.25 8.89
CA ASP A 425 -6.09 39.33 8.76
C ASP A 425 -6.09 39.90 7.33
N ALA A 426 -5.65 41.15 7.18
CA ALA A 426 -5.62 41.83 5.89
C ALA A 426 -4.22 41.79 5.26
N GLY A 427 -4.14 41.37 4.00
CA GLY A 427 -2.94 41.27 3.20
C GLY A 427 -2.09 40.03 3.47
N ASP A 428 -2.66 38.97 4.05
CA ASP A 428 -1.96 37.72 4.36
C ASP A 428 -2.09 36.65 3.25
N GLY A 429 -2.86 36.94 2.19
CA GLY A 429 -3.11 36.01 1.09
C GLY A 429 -4.31 35.11 1.27
N ILE A 430 -5.04 35.20 2.40
CA ILE A 430 -6.32 34.54 2.60
C ILE A 430 -7.41 35.46 2.07
N TYR A 431 -8.25 34.93 1.19
CA TYR A 431 -9.38 35.65 0.61
C TYR A 431 -10.68 35.07 1.15
N GLY A 432 -11.61 35.92 1.59
CA GLY A 432 -12.91 35.56 2.12
C GLY A 432 -14.10 36.10 1.31
N ALA A 433 -15.20 35.35 1.26
CA ALA A 433 -16.51 35.81 0.81
C ALA A 433 -17.64 35.04 1.51
N SER A 434 -18.88 35.54 1.41
CA SER A 434 -20.05 34.87 2.00
C SER A 434 -21.15 34.59 0.97
N ILE A 435 -21.71 33.38 1.05
CA ILE A 435 -22.93 32.98 0.33
C ILE A 435 -24.11 33.17 1.29
N SER A 436 -25.06 34.03 0.93
CA SER A 436 -26.21 34.36 1.79
C SER A 436 -27.08 33.13 2.06
N HIS A 437 -27.40 32.87 3.33
CA HIS A 437 -28.28 31.76 3.75
C HIS A 437 -29.68 31.86 3.15
N THR A 438 -30.10 33.06 2.74
CA THR A 438 -31.41 33.28 2.11
C THR A 438 -31.54 32.68 0.70
N LEU A 439 -30.45 32.13 0.15
CA LEU A 439 -30.40 31.54 -1.19
C LEU A 439 -30.70 30.04 -1.20
N SER A 440 -30.68 29.39 -0.05
CA SER A 440 -30.79 27.94 0.10
C SER A 440 -31.77 27.57 1.21
N ASP A 441 -32.49 26.49 1.01
CA ASP A 441 -33.43 25.91 1.97
C ASP A 441 -32.76 24.80 2.82
N PRO A 442 -33.33 24.48 4.01
CA PRO A 442 -32.88 23.34 4.82
C PRO A 442 -32.76 22.03 4.04
N GLY A 443 -31.63 21.34 4.17
CA GLY A 443 -31.33 20.08 3.49
C GLY A 443 -30.78 20.22 2.08
N GLU A 444 -30.67 21.43 1.54
CA GLU A 444 -30.05 21.67 0.24
C GLU A 444 -28.52 21.63 0.32
N MET A 445 -27.90 21.16 -0.76
CA MET A 445 -26.47 21.23 -0.98
C MET A 445 -26.09 22.58 -1.58
N VAL A 446 -24.99 23.14 -1.10
CA VAL A 446 -24.31 24.30 -1.70
C VAL A 446 -22.91 23.89 -2.09
N ARG A 447 -22.62 23.99 -3.40
CA ARG A 447 -21.33 23.63 -4.00
C ARG A 447 -20.64 24.87 -4.53
N TYR A 448 -19.32 24.91 -4.45
CA TYR A 448 -18.54 26.07 -4.87
C TYR A 448 -17.09 25.71 -5.25
N TYR A 449 -16.48 26.59 -6.04
CA TYR A 449 -15.06 26.61 -6.37
C TYR A 449 -14.59 28.07 -6.43
N VAL A 450 -13.28 28.28 -6.39
CA VAL A 450 -12.68 29.62 -6.48
C VAL A 450 -11.82 29.72 -7.73
N THR A 451 -11.80 30.91 -8.33
CA THR A 451 -10.84 31.27 -9.39
C THR A 451 -10.04 32.49 -8.99
N ALA A 452 -8.77 32.52 -9.35
CA ALA A 452 -7.91 33.69 -9.22
C ALA A 452 -7.37 34.10 -10.58
N MET A 453 -7.24 35.40 -10.81
CA MET A 453 -6.67 35.96 -12.03
C MET A 453 -5.62 37.01 -11.67
N ASP A 454 -4.45 36.93 -12.31
CA ASP A 454 -3.38 37.90 -12.12
C ASP A 454 -3.53 39.15 -13.03
N ALA A 455 -2.66 40.14 -12.84
CA ALA A 455 -2.65 41.37 -13.63
C ALA A 455 -2.29 41.20 -15.12
N ASN A 456 -1.72 40.05 -15.51
CA ASN A 456 -1.36 39.70 -16.89
C ASN A 456 -2.43 38.84 -17.58
N GLY A 457 -3.47 38.42 -16.87
CA GLY A 457 -4.56 37.57 -17.37
C GLY A 457 -4.33 36.06 -17.19
N GLY A 458 -3.29 35.64 -16.48
CA GLY A 458 -3.12 34.26 -16.02
C GLY A 458 -4.21 33.91 -15.01
N SER A 459 -4.84 32.74 -15.14
CA SER A 459 -5.97 32.33 -14.30
C SER A 459 -5.86 30.90 -13.82
N SER A 460 -6.29 30.65 -12.58
CA SER A 460 -6.35 29.34 -11.95
C SER A 460 -7.72 29.09 -11.30
N ARG A 461 -7.96 27.83 -10.91
CA ARG A 461 -9.17 27.36 -10.24
C ARG A 461 -8.82 26.35 -9.15
N PHE A 462 -9.54 26.38 -8.04
CA PHE A 462 -9.51 25.35 -7.00
C PHE A 462 -10.95 24.97 -6.53
N PRO A 463 -11.30 23.68 -6.32
CA PRO A 463 -10.46 22.49 -6.52
C PRO A 463 -9.95 22.36 -7.96
N PHE A 464 -8.83 21.65 -8.13
CA PHE A 464 -8.25 21.42 -9.45
C PHE A 464 -9.15 20.48 -10.26
N PHE A 465 -9.81 21.00 -11.28
CA PHE A 465 -10.71 20.22 -12.12
C PHE A 465 -10.09 20.00 -13.49
N GLN A 466 -9.11 19.10 -13.55
CA GLN A 466 -8.35 18.81 -14.77
C GLN A 466 -9.10 17.90 -15.74
N ASN A 467 -9.98 17.03 -15.22
CA ASN A 467 -10.76 16.07 -15.98
C ASN A 467 -12.15 15.88 -15.35
N THR A 468 -13.05 15.16 -16.04
CA THR A 468 -14.42 14.93 -15.60
C THR A 468 -14.60 13.87 -14.51
N GLU A 469 -13.52 13.28 -14.01
CA GLU A 469 -13.52 12.27 -12.94
C GLU A 469 -13.00 12.85 -11.61
N ALA A 470 -12.31 14.00 -11.65
CA ALA A 470 -11.80 14.73 -10.48
C ALA A 470 -12.89 15.56 -9.79
N THR A 471 -12.61 16.02 -8.57
CA THR A 471 -13.53 16.83 -7.77
C THR A 471 -13.80 18.17 -8.45
N GLU A 472 -15.05 18.43 -8.85
CA GLU A 472 -15.40 19.68 -9.51
C GLU A 472 -15.68 20.80 -8.49
N TYR A 473 -16.39 20.49 -7.41
CA TYR A 473 -16.76 21.47 -6.39
C TYR A 473 -16.39 21.00 -4.99
N ALA A 474 -15.93 21.93 -4.14
CA ALA A 474 -16.08 21.80 -2.70
C ALA A 474 -17.53 22.14 -2.31
N GLY A 475 -17.91 21.94 -1.05
CA GLY A 475 -19.23 22.37 -0.62
C GLY A 475 -19.65 21.88 0.76
N THR A 476 -20.92 22.16 1.06
CA THR A 476 -21.57 21.81 2.33
C THR A 476 -23.06 21.55 2.10
N VAL A 477 -23.75 21.13 3.17
CA VAL A 477 -25.20 20.96 3.22
C VAL A 477 -25.78 21.91 4.26
N ILE A 478 -26.91 22.52 3.95
CA ILE A 478 -27.65 23.34 4.91
C ILE A 478 -28.34 22.43 5.92
N ALA A 479 -28.02 22.59 7.19
CA ALA A 479 -28.59 21.80 8.27
C ALA A 479 -30.12 21.98 8.33
N ASP A 480 -30.84 20.86 8.40
CA ASP A 480 -32.29 20.85 8.63
C ASP A 480 -32.58 20.68 10.12
N PRO A 481 -33.03 21.75 10.82
CA PRO A 481 -33.32 21.67 12.26
C PRO A 481 -34.50 20.73 12.59
N GLY A 482 -35.28 20.31 11.58
CA GLY A 482 -36.31 19.29 11.72
C GLY A 482 -35.78 17.86 11.75
N VAL A 483 -34.49 17.65 11.52
CA VAL A 483 -33.86 16.34 11.41
C VAL A 483 -33.01 16.08 12.64
N SER A 484 -33.30 14.99 13.34
CA SER A 484 -32.51 14.46 14.43
C SER A 484 -32.54 12.95 14.32
N SER A 485 -31.38 12.31 14.34
CA SER A 485 -31.25 10.85 14.35
C SER A 485 -30.19 10.45 15.38
N GLN A 486 -30.31 9.23 15.90
CA GLN A 486 -29.24 8.59 16.67
C GLN A 486 -28.27 7.83 15.76
N LEU A 487 -28.58 7.76 14.46
CA LEU A 487 -27.77 7.13 13.43
C LEU A 487 -26.92 8.19 12.71
N PRO A 488 -25.77 7.79 12.12
CA PRO A 488 -25.08 8.61 11.14
C PRO A 488 -26.06 9.04 10.03
N ILE A 489 -25.98 10.31 9.63
CA ILE A 489 -26.85 10.89 8.60
C ILE A 489 -26.03 11.09 7.34
N TYR A 490 -26.31 10.30 6.30
CA TYR A 490 -25.67 10.44 4.99
C TYR A 490 -26.63 11.12 4.03
N HIS A 491 -26.18 12.20 3.41
CA HIS A 491 -26.92 12.85 2.33
C HIS A 491 -26.26 12.49 1.01
N TRP A 492 -27.07 12.29 -0.01
CA TRP A 492 -26.56 12.30 -1.37
C TRP A 492 -27.52 13.04 -2.29
N PHE A 493 -26.96 13.57 -3.35
CA PHE A 493 -27.60 14.52 -4.23
C PHE A 493 -27.45 14.05 -5.66
N VAL A 494 -28.55 13.96 -6.38
CA VAL A 494 -28.57 13.56 -7.80
C VAL A 494 -29.60 14.40 -8.54
N GLU A 495 -29.33 14.74 -9.81
CA GLU A 495 -30.18 15.64 -10.58
C GLU A 495 -31.59 15.05 -10.79
N ASP A 496 -31.68 13.75 -11.10
CA ASP A 496 -32.94 13.00 -11.16
C ASP A 496 -33.08 12.07 -9.94
N PRO A 497 -33.72 12.48 -8.83
CA PRO A 497 -33.88 11.62 -7.65
C PRO A 497 -34.78 10.40 -7.88
N THR A 498 -35.34 10.24 -9.08
CA THR A 498 -36.23 9.12 -9.45
C THR A 498 -35.55 8.06 -10.31
N TRP A 499 -34.30 8.28 -10.76
CA TRP A 499 -33.61 7.38 -11.69
C TRP A 499 -33.54 5.93 -11.19
N PHE A 500 -33.27 5.75 -9.89
CA PHE A 500 -33.16 4.45 -9.23
C PHE A 500 -34.49 3.90 -8.67
N GLN A 501 -35.58 4.67 -8.73
CA GLN A 501 -36.86 4.32 -8.07
C GLN A 501 -37.76 3.40 -8.93
N ASN A 502 -37.46 3.26 -10.22
CA ASN A 502 -38.28 2.49 -11.16
C ASN A 502 -37.71 1.08 -11.40
N GLY A 503 -37.68 0.23 -10.38
CA GLY A 503 -37.20 -1.16 -10.41
C GLY A 503 -37.94 -2.12 -11.36
N ASN A 504 -38.22 -1.72 -12.61
CA ASN A 504 -38.98 -2.49 -13.57
C ASN A 504 -38.62 -2.10 -15.03
N GLY A 505 -37.38 -2.40 -15.44
CA GLY A 505 -37.04 -2.61 -16.85
C GLY A 505 -35.96 -1.69 -17.42
N THR A 506 -34.92 -2.33 -17.96
CA THR A 506 -33.83 -1.81 -18.80
C THR A 506 -32.90 -0.77 -18.15
N ASN A 507 -31.72 -1.25 -17.74
CA ASN A 507 -30.49 -0.50 -17.39
C ASN A 507 -30.40 0.24 -16.04
N ASN A 508 -30.81 -0.40 -14.93
CA ASN A 508 -30.53 0.15 -13.58
C ASN A 508 -29.02 0.23 -13.20
N TYR A 509 -28.11 -0.27 -14.05
CA TYR A 509 -26.66 -0.14 -13.85
C TYR A 509 -26.10 1.16 -14.45
N ASP A 510 -26.95 2.03 -15.01
CA ASP A 510 -26.50 3.31 -15.54
C ASP A 510 -25.91 4.17 -14.42
N GLU A 511 -24.65 4.56 -14.60
CA GLU A 511 -23.93 5.45 -13.70
C GLU A 511 -24.51 6.87 -13.79
N GLN A 512 -24.68 7.50 -12.63
CA GLN A 512 -25.10 8.90 -12.52
C GLN A 512 -24.06 9.68 -11.74
N SER A 513 -23.84 10.94 -12.12
CA SER A 513 -23.07 11.88 -11.30
C SER A 513 -23.91 12.33 -10.11
N ALA A 514 -23.29 12.34 -8.95
CA ALA A 514 -23.88 12.73 -7.68
C ALA A 514 -22.87 13.49 -6.83
N SER A 515 -23.36 14.02 -5.71
CA SER A 515 -22.53 14.48 -4.60
C SER A 515 -23.00 13.78 -3.33
N VAL A 516 -22.08 13.46 -2.42
CA VAL A 516 -22.35 12.78 -1.17
C VAL A 516 -21.83 13.62 -0.02
N PHE A 517 -22.63 13.80 1.02
CA PHE A 517 -22.18 14.40 2.27
C PHE A 517 -22.23 13.35 3.38
N LEU A 518 -21.07 13.01 3.91
CA LEU A 518 -20.88 12.06 5.00
C LEU A 518 -19.69 12.51 5.86
N ASN A 519 -19.70 12.10 7.13
CA ASN A 519 -18.69 12.49 8.13
C ASN A 519 -18.30 13.99 8.17
N GLY A 520 -19.26 14.89 7.89
CA GLY A 520 -19.02 16.33 7.91
C GLY A 520 -18.40 16.91 6.64
N GLU A 521 -18.19 16.10 5.61
CA GLU A 521 -17.51 16.49 4.37
C GLU A 521 -18.40 16.25 3.15
N LEU A 522 -18.31 17.15 2.15
CA LEU A 522 -18.90 16.96 0.84
C LEU A 522 -17.87 16.35 -0.14
N TYR A 523 -18.29 15.28 -0.78
CA TYR A 523 -17.63 14.62 -1.90
C TYR A 523 -18.45 14.93 -3.15
N ASP A 524 -17.85 15.60 -4.11
CA ASP A 524 -18.49 15.94 -5.38
C ASP A 524 -17.99 15.04 -6.50
N ASN A 525 -18.71 15.05 -7.62
CA ASN A 525 -18.42 14.21 -8.79
C ASN A 525 -18.34 12.71 -8.47
N VAL A 526 -19.13 12.29 -7.47
CA VAL A 526 -19.29 10.90 -7.07
C VAL A 526 -20.10 10.18 -8.14
N ILE A 527 -19.64 9.01 -8.54
CA ILE A 527 -20.43 8.13 -9.39
C ILE A 527 -21.33 7.26 -8.52
N VAL A 528 -22.62 7.26 -8.83
CA VAL A 528 -23.64 6.43 -8.15
C VAL A 528 -24.33 5.52 -9.16
N ASN A 529 -24.47 4.24 -8.79
CA ASN A 529 -25.14 3.21 -9.58
C ASN A 529 -25.89 2.24 -8.67
N THR A 530 -26.90 1.53 -9.21
CA THR A 530 -27.48 0.40 -8.47
C THR A 530 -26.53 -0.79 -8.55
N LYS A 531 -26.53 -1.61 -7.51
CA LYS A 531 -25.64 -2.77 -7.39
C LYS A 531 -26.36 -4.00 -6.89
N GLY A 532 -25.82 -5.16 -7.24
CA GLY A 532 -26.33 -6.46 -6.83
C GLY A 532 -27.37 -6.98 -7.82
N ARG A 533 -27.36 -8.29 -8.02
CA ARG A 533 -28.17 -8.93 -9.05
C ARG A 533 -29.67 -8.86 -8.76
N THR A 534 -30.06 -9.31 -7.57
CA THR A 534 -31.45 -9.24 -7.10
C THR A 534 -31.72 -7.90 -6.44
N SER A 535 -30.84 -7.49 -5.53
CA SER A 535 -30.97 -6.26 -4.77
C SER A 535 -30.86 -4.98 -5.59
N GLY A 536 -30.23 -4.99 -6.77
CA GLY A 536 -30.22 -3.84 -7.70
C GLY A 536 -31.51 -3.70 -8.52
N GLN A 537 -32.34 -4.74 -8.54
CA GLN A 537 -33.64 -4.77 -9.23
C GLN A 537 -34.82 -4.55 -8.27
N ASP A 538 -34.56 -4.47 -6.96
CA ASP A 538 -35.59 -4.23 -5.95
C ASP A 538 -36.22 -2.83 -6.08
N VAL A 539 -37.43 -2.67 -5.53
CA VAL A 539 -38.12 -1.37 -5.43
C VAL A 539 -37.28 -0.33 -4.68
N THR A 540 -36.39 -0.80 -3.81
CA THR A 540 -35.41 0.03 -3.11
C THR A 540 -34.03 -0.60 -3.32
N PRO A 541 -33.31 -0.24 -4.39
CA PRO A 541 -32.12 -0.97 -4.75
C PRO A 541 -30.96 -0.73 -3.79
N LYS A 542 -30.02 -1.67 -3.72
CA LYS A 542 -28.69 -1.43 -3.13
C LYS A 542 -27.95 -0.41 -4.01
N ILE A 543 -27.34 0.59 -3.38
CA ILE A 543 -26.66 1.70 -4.06
C ILE A 543 -25.16 1.61 -3.79
N GLU A 544 -24.34 1.71 -4.83
CA GLU A 544 -22.89 1.86 -4.74
C GLU A 544 -22.51 3.31 -5.01
N PHE A 545 -21.50 3.79 -4.28
CA PHE A 545 -20.88 5.09 -4.48
C PHE A 545 -19.40 4.89 -4.80
N THR A 546 -18.91 5.54 -5.84
CA THR A 546 -17.50 5.58 -6.23
C THR A 546 -17.01 7.02 -6.16
N ALA A 547 -15.94 7.24 -5.41
CA ALA A 547 -15.38 8.57 -5.18
C ALA A 547 -14.69 9.12 -6.44
N ALA A 548 -14.52 10.44 -6.49
CA ALA A 548 -13.78 11.12 -7.54
C ALA A 548 -12.32 10.61 -7.62
N SER A 549 -11.64 10.84 -8.74
CA SER A 549 -10.26 10.35 -8.97
C SER A 549 -9.26 10.85 -7.92
N ASP A 550 -9.48 12.06 -7.40
CA ASP A 550 -8.59 12.84 -6.53
C ASP A 550 -9.05 12.93 -5.06
N LYS A 551 -10.17 12.28 -4.71
CA LYS A 551 -10.71 12.36 -3.35
C LYS A 551 -11.52 11.12 -2.98
N GLU A 552 -11.06 10.40 -1.95
CA GLU A 552 -11.72 9.20 -1.42
C GLU A 552 -12.60 9.48 -0.20
N PHE A 553 -13.52 8.56 0.13
CA PHE A 553 -14.47 8.74 1.23
C PHE A 553 -13.90 8.37 2.59
N VAL A 554 -14.10 9.21 3.61
CA VAL A 554 -13.85 8.83 5.01
C VAL A 554 -15.19 8.61 5.71
N TYR A 555 -15.61 7.35 5.85
CA TYR A 555 -16.96 7.02 6.33
C TYR A 555 -17.14 7.10 7.86
N ALA A 556 -16.04 7.11 8.62
CA ALA A 556 -16.04 7.33 10.06
C ALA A 556 -14.66 7.85 10.49
N ASP A 557 -14.62 8.56 11.62
CA ASP A 557 -13.36 9.02 12.21
C ASP A 557 -12.41 7.84 12.46
N GLU A 558 -11.10 8.09 12.33
CA GLU A 558 -10.03 7.09 12.51
C GLU A 558 -10.11 5.88 11.56
N GLN A 559 -10.89 5.97 10.49
CA GLN A 559 -10.85 5.00 9.39
C GLN A 559 -10.09 5.58 8.21
N GLU A 560 -9.31 4.72 7.54
CA GLU A 560 -8.74 5.05 6.24
C GLU A 560 -9.82 5.41 5.22
N SER A 561 -9.43 6.21 4.24
CA SER A 561 -10.31 6.53 3.13
C SER A 561 -10.60 5.30 2.28
N VAL A 562 -11.74 5.32 1.58
CA VAL A 562 -12.14 4.25 0.67
C VAL A 562 -12.63 4.81 -0.66
N LYS A 563 -12.18 4.20 -1.75
CA LYS A 563 -12.69 4.53 -3.10
C LYS A 563 -14.18 4.27 -3.27
N LYS A 564 -14.71 3.22 -2.65
CA LYS A 564 -16.08 2.73 -2.88
C LYS A 564 -16.73 2.23 -1.60
N PHE A 565 -18.00 2.56 -1.41
CA PHE A 565 -18.85 1.94 -0.38
C PHE A 565 -20.26 1.65 -0.89
N ASP A 566 -20.96 0.75 -0.20
CA ASP A 566 -22.30 0.33 -0.56
C ASP A 566 -23.31 0.67 0.56
N LEU A 567 -24.52 1.11 0.18
CA LEU A 567 -25.66 1.25 1.08
C LEU A 567 -26.76 0.23 0.73
N GLY A 568 -26.88 -0.79 1.57
CA GLY A 568 -27.89 -1.85 1.47
C GLY A 568 -29.28 -1.38 1.89
N SER A 569 -30.32 -2.04 1.36
CA SER A 569 -31.71 -1.81 1.74
C SER A 569 -32.18 -2.84 2.77
N ILE A 570 -33.03 -2.41 3.71
CA ILE A 570 -33.74 -3.30 4.63
C ILE A 570 -35.01 -3.93 4.02
N TYR A 571 -35.32 -3.67 2.74
CA TYR A 571 -36.54 -4.19 2.06
C TYR A 571 -36.73 -5.69 2.23
N GLN A 572 -35.61 -6.37 2.20
CA GLN A 572 -35.47 -7.79 2.30
C GLN A 572 -35.36 -8.31 3.74
N ASP A 573 -35.25 -7.44 4.74
CA ASP A 573 -35.21 -7.78 6.17
C ASP A 573 -36.09 -6.82 6.98
N PRO A 574 -37.37 -7.14 7.24
CA PRO A 574 -38.26 -6.26 8.00
C PRO A 574 -37.85 -6.12 9.48
N SER A 575 -36.87 -6.88 9.98
CA SER A 575 -36.29 -6.64 11.30
C SER A 575 -35.24 -5.52 11.30
N ALA A 576 -34.74 -5.13 10.11
CA ALA A 576 -33.66 -4.15 9.92
C ALA A 576 -32.37 -4.44 10.71
N SER A 577 -32.18 -5.69 11.15
CA SER A 577 -31.18 -6.04 12.16
C SER A 577 -30.23 -7.15 11.71
N ARG A 578 -30.60 -8.01 10.74
CA ARG A 578 -29.83 -9.22 10.44
C ARG A 578 -28.40 -8.94 10.00
N VAL A 579 -28.20 -8.04 9.04
CA VAL A 579 -26.86 -7.79 8.48
C VAL A 579 -25.92 -7.20 9.54
N THR A 580 -26.39 -6.17 10.26
CA THR A 580 -25.64 -5.53 11.35
C THR A 580 -25.28 -6.54 12.43
N LEU A 581 -26.26 -7.28 12.97
CA LEU A 581 -26.03 -8.26 14.02
C LEU A 581 -25.19 -9.44 13.53
N GLY A 582 -25.40 -9.89 12.29
CA GLY A 582 -24.65 -10.96 11.68
C GLY A 582 -23.16 -10.66 11.76
N PHE A 583 -22.71 -9.61 11.07
CA PHE A 583 -21.29 -9.25 11.06
C PHE A 583 -20.76 -8.87 12.45
N GLU A 584 -21.58 -8.23 13.30
CA GLU A 584 -21.21 -7.96 14.70
C GLU A 584 -20.86 -9.23 15.46
N PHE A 585 -21.72 -10.25 15.42
CA PHE A 585 -21.45 -11.51 16.12
C PHE A 585 -20.38 -12.38 15.45
N PHE A 586 -20.11 -12.22 14.14
CA PHE A 586 -18.90 -12.81 13.53
C PHE A 586 -17.63 -12.21 14.16
N ARG A 587 -17.56 -10.88 14.30
CA ARG A 587 -16.43 -10.22 14.96
C ARG A 587 -16.31 -10.60 16.43
N GLU A 588 -17.43 -10.65 17.17
CA GLU A 588 -17.42 -11.10 18.57
C GLU A 588 -16.97 -12.56 18.73
N ALA A 589 -17.26 -13.42 17.74
CA ALA A 589 -16.74 -14.79 17.71
C ALA A 589 -15.23 -14.86 17.41
N GLY A 590 -14.61 -13.73 17.03
CA GLY A 590 -13.21 -13.61 16.66
C GLY A 590 -12.91 -13.84 15.19
N SER A 591 -13.91 -13.76 14.30
CA SER A 591 -13.71 -13.79 12.85
C SER A 591 -13.37 -12.41 12.29
N ASN A 592 -12.49 -12.37 11.29
CA ASN A 592 -12.29 -11.21 10.43
C ASN A 592 -13.56 -10.99 9.62
N ALA A 593 -14.35 -9.96 9.94
CA ALA A 593 -15.62 -9.70 9.29
C ALA A 593 -15.87 -8.20 9.09
N PRO A 594 -16.54 -7.80 7.98
CA PRO A 594 -16.84 -6.40 7.67
C PRO A 594 -17.54 -5.65 8.80
N LEU A 595 -17.26 -4.36 8.97
CA LEU A 595 -18.12 -3.45 9.74
C LEU A 595 -19.46 -3.28 9.02
N ALA A 596 -20.55 -3.26 9.77
CA ALA A 596 -21.87 -2.96 9.23
C ALA A 596 -22.75 -2.25 10.24
N PHE A 597 -23.42 -1.16 9.84
CA PHE A 597 -24.22 -0.34 10.74
C PHE A 597 -25.36 0.39 10.03
N PRO A 598 -26.47 0.67 10.75
CA PRO A 598 -27.60 1.43 10.22
C PRO A 598 -27.27 2.91 9.99
N VAL A 599 -27.76 3.47 8.89
CA VAL A 599 -27.55 4.85 8.45
C VAL A 599 -28.90 5.50 8.10
N HIS A 600 -29.12 6.71 8.60
CA HIS A 600 -30.20 7.58 8.15
C HIS A 600 -29.81 8.17 6.80
N THR A 601 -30.47 7.75 5.71
CA THR A 601 -30.12 8.24 4.37
C THR A 601 -31.10 9.27 3.83
N ARG A 602 -30.57 10.31 3.19
CA ARG A 602 -31.35 11.37 2.55
C ARG A 602 -30.95 11.56 1.10
N VAL A 603 -31.94 11.82 0.25
CA VAL A 603 -31.77 12.15 -1.17
C VAL A 603 -32.31 13.55 -1.41
N ASN A 604 -31.49 14.45 -1.94
CA ASN A 604 -31.88 15.84 -2.24
C ASN A 604 -32.60 16.51 -1.06
N GLY A 605 -32.03 16.36 0.14
CA GLY A 605 -32.57 16.94 1.37
C GLY A 605 -33.77 16.21 1.97
N GLN A 606 -34.37 15.22 1.31
CA GLN A 606 -35.53 14.47 1.82
C GLN A 606 -35.12 13.13 2.44
N PHE A 607 -35.81 12.69 3.50
CA PHE A 607 -35.61 11.33 4.03
C PHE A 607 -35.90 10.30 2.94
N TYR A 608 -34.92 9.45 2.67
CA TYR A 608 -35.04 8.38 1.69
C TYR A 608 -35.42 7.07 2.38
N ARG A 609 -34.52 6.56 3.23
CA ARG A 609 -34.72 5.32 3.99
C ARG A 609 -33.71 5.13 5.12
N LEU A 610 -33.96 4.13 5.96
CA LEU A 610 -32.93 3.42 6.70
C LEU A 610 -32.14 2.55 5.71
N SER A 611 -30.83 2.78 5.63
CA SER A 611 -29.90 1.93 4.88
C SER A 611 -28.92 1.25 5.83
N ILE A 612 -28.31 0.15 5.38
CA ILE A 612 -27.23 -0.51 6.11
C ILE A 612 -25.93 -0.26 5.34
N PHE A 613 -24.97 0.40 5.98
CA PHE A 613 -23.60 0.47 5.48
C PHE A 613 -22.94 -0.90 5.70
N VAL A 614 -22.18 -1.37 4.72
CA VAL A 614 -21.34 -2.57 4.84
C VAL A 614 -19.97 -2.25 4.26
N GLU A 615 -18.95 -2.39 5.09
CA GLU A 615 -17.54 -2.24 4.71
C GLU A 615 -17.17 -3.26 3.62
N ARG A 616 -16.33 -2.85 2.68
CA ARG A 616 -15.83 -3.75 1.63
C ARG A 616 -14.57 -4.46 2.10
N ILE A 617 -14.37 -5.68 1.62
CA ILE A 617 -13.11 -6.41 1.81
C ILE A 617 -12.13 -5.88 0.75
N ASN A 618 -11.22 -5.03 1.19
CA ASN A 618 -10.17 -4.35 0.42
C ASN A 618 -8.93 -4.14 1.32
N LYS A 619 -7.91 -3.45 0.81
CA LYS A 619 -6.67 -3.18 1.55
C LYS A 619 -6.91 -2.54 2.95
N PRO A 620 -7.70 -1.46 3.11
CA PRO A 620 -8.06 -0.93 4.43
C PRO A 620 -8.71 -1.93 5.38
N PHE A 621 -9.58 -2.82 4.88
CA PHE A 621 -10.17 -3.87 5.71
C PHE A 621 -9.12 -4.87 6.22
N LEU A 622 -8.17 -5.27 5.36
CA LEU A 622 -7.11 -6.21 5.74
C LEU A 622 -6.28 -5.61 6.88
N GLU A 623 -5.82 -4.38 6.71
CA GLU A 623 -5.01 -3.67 7.70
C GLU A 623 -5.75 -3.48 9.04
N ARG A 624 -7.01 -3.01 8.99
CA ARG A 624 -7.86 -2.84 10.18
C ARG A 624 -8.10 -4.15 10.94
N THR A 625 -8.05 -5.28 10.24
CA THR A 625 -8.23 -6.62 10.84
C THR A 625 -6.91 -7.28 11.23
N GLY A 626 -5.78 -6.58 11.10
CA GLY A 626 -4.45 -7.11 11.42
C GLY A 626 -3.93 -8.13 10.40
N LEU A 627 -4.50 -8.16 9.20
CA LEU A 627 -4.05 -8.97 8.08
C LEU A 627 -3.08 -8.17 7.21
N ASP A 628 -2.15 -8.86 6.54
CA ASP A 628 -1.25 -8.25 5.56
C ASP A 628 -2.06 -7.64 4.39
N ARG A 629 -1.84 -6.34 4.17
CA ARG A 629 -2.47 -5.48 3.15
C ARG A 629 -2.21 -5.98 1.73
N GLU A 630 -1.08 -6.64 1.49
CA GLU A 630 -0.71 -7.20 0.19
C GLU A 630 -1.09 -8.68 0.02
N GLY A 631 -1.76 -9.28 1.02
CA GLY A 631 -2.24 -10.65 0.93
C GLY A 631 -3.29 -10.86 -0.18
N ALA A 632 -3.30 -12.07 -0.74
CA ALA A 632 -4.17 -12.44 -1.85
C ALA A 632 -5.61 -12.68 -1.37
N VAL A 633 -6.59 -12.04 -2.01
CA VAL A 633 -8.00 -12.10 -1.63
C VAL A 633 -8.85 -12.62 -2.79
N TYR A 634 -9.54 -13.74 -2.56
CA TYR A 634 -10.41 -14.38 -3.54
C TYR A 634 -11.86 -14.39 -3.07
N LYS A 635 -12.74 -13.75 -3.82
CA LYS A 635 -14.18 -13.73 -3.59
C LYS A 635 -14.84 -14.94 -4.24
N ALA A 636 -15.63 -15.69 -3.47
CA ALA A 636 -16.47 -16.73 -4.02
C ALA A 636 -17.75 -16.13 -4.65
N ASP A 637 -17.74 -15.99 -5.99
CA ASP A 637 -18.88 -15.49 -6.79
C ASP A 637 -19.61 -16.62 -7.55
N GLY A 638 -19.00 -17.81 -7.53
CA GLY A 638 -19.46 -19.08 -8.10
C GLY A 638 -19.57 -19.12 -9.63
N VAL A 639 -19.94 -20.29 -10.15
CA VAL A 639 -20.05 -20.52 -11.60
C VAL A 639 -21.52 -20.63 -12.01
N TYR A 640 -21.96 -19.74 -12.89
CA TYR A 640 -23.33 -19.71 -13.39
C TYR A 640 -23.48 -20.48 -14.71
N ALA A 641 -24.64 -21.12 -14.90
CA ALA A 641 -25.03 -21.65 -16.19
C ALA A 641 -25.16 -20.52 -17.23
N ALA A 642 -25.03 -20.82 -18.53
CA ALA A 642 -25.05 -19.83 -19.61
C ALA A 642 -26.34 -18.97 -19.68
N ASN A 643 -27.44 -19.42 -19.04
CA ASN A 643 -28.68 -18.66 -18.93
C ASN A 643 -28.69 -17.67 -17.76
N ASN A 644 -27.62 -17.65 -16.96
CA ASN A 644 -27.48 -16.90 -15.72
C ASN A 644 -28.75 -17.01 -14.85
N THR A 645 -29.26 -18.22 -14.62
CA THR A 645 -30.40 -18.44 -13.70
C THR A 645 -30.17 -19.55 -12.67
N SER A 646 -29.05 -20.28 -12.74
CA SER A 646 -28.72 -21.33 -11.76
C SER A 646 -27.21 -21.53 -11.65
N LEU A 647 -26.76 -21.85 -10.45
CA LEU A 647 -25.39 -22.27 -10.17
C LEU A 647 -25.10 -23.65 -10.77
N LEU A 648 -23.90 -23.83 -11.31
CA LEU A 648 -23.44 -25.11 -11.85
C LEU A 648 -22.90 -26.02 -10.72
N PRO A 649 -23.07 -27.35 -10.83
CA PRO A 649 -22.38 -28.29 -9.96
C PRO A 649 -20.86 -28.08 -10.02
N GLY A 650 -20.21 -27.83 -8.88
CA GLY A 650 -18.76 -27.55 -8.79
C GLY A 650 -18.39 -26.08 -8.53
N ALA A 651 -19.37 -25.21 -8.26
CA ALA A 651 -19.17 -23.80 -7.86
C ALA A 651 -18.79 -23.64 -6.38
N ASP A 652 -17.88 -24.46 -5.86
CA ASP A 652 -17.25 -24.29 -4.54
C ASP A 652 -15.75 -24.05 -4.69
N ILE A 653 -15.00 -24.04 -3.58
CA ILE A 653 -13.53 -24.01 -3.55
C ILE A 653 -12.87 -25.30 -4.07
N GLY A 654 -13.43 -25.84 -5.14
CA GLY A 654 -12.96 -26.98 -5.90
C GLY A 654 -12.46 -26.62 -7.30
N THR A 655 -12.49 -25.35 -7.68
CA THR A 655 -12.06 -24.80 -8.97
C THR A 655 -11.79 -23.30 -8.85
N THR A 656 -10.89 -22.78 -9.68
CA THR A 656 -10.64 -21.34 -9.83
C THR A 656 -11.77 -20.63 -10.60
N ALA A 657 -12.58 -21.35 -11.38
CA ALA A 657 -13.57 -20.78 -12.29
C ALA A 657 -14.72 -20.01 -11.61
N GLY A 658 -14.93 -20.18 -10.31
CA GLY A 658 -15.95 -19.49 -9.51
C GLY A 658 -15.39 -18.47 -8.51
N MET A 659 -14.11 -18.11 -8.67
CA MET A 659 -13.38 -17.27 -7.74
C MET A 659 -12.90 -16.02 -8.47
N GLU A 660 -13.17 -14.85 -7.91
CA GLU A 660 -12.71 -13.55 -8.39
C GLU A 660 -11.53 -13.12 -7.51
N LYS A 661 -10.34 -12.93 -8.10
CA LYS A 661 -9.20 -12.34 -7.38
C LYS A 661 -9.43 -10.83 -7.31
N THR A 662 -9.55 -10.30 -6.09
CA THR A 662 -9.97 -8.91 -5.84
C THR A 662 -8.84 -8.00 -5.34
N ASN A 663 -7.67 -8.59 -5.04
CA ASN A 663 -6.45 -7.91 -4.64
C ASN A 663 -5.22 -8.66 -5.19
N ARG A 664 -4.07 -7.99 -5.31
CA ARG A 664 -2.78 -8.58 -5.76
C ARG A 664 -2.79 -9.14 -7.19
N ASP A 665 -3.72 -8.72 -8.05
CA ASP A 665 -3.80 -9.21 -9.44
C ASP A 665 -2.66 -8.66 -10.33
N ASP A 666 -2.11 -7.52 -9.93
CA ASP A 666 -0.93 -6.86 -10.51
C ASP A 666 0.38 -7.58 -10.18
N LEU A 667 0.55 -8.02 -8.94
CA LEU A 667 1.77 -8.70 -8.47
C LEU A 667 1.78 -10.19 -8.81
N ASP A 668 0.62 -10.86 -8.80
CA ASP A 668 0.46 -12.25 -9.20
C ASP A 668 -0.87 -12.46 -9.93
N PRO A 669 -0.92 -12.36 -11.27
CA PRO A 669 -2.15 -12.61 -12.02
C PRO A 669 -2.53 -14.10 -12.07
N SER A 670 -1.71 -15.00 -11.50
CA SER A 670 -2.01 -16.43 -11.44
C SER A 670 -2.92 -16.79 -10.25
N PHE A 671 -3.60 -17.93 -10.36
CA PHE A 671 -4.39 -18.54 -9.28
C PHE A 671 -3.65 -19.74 -8.65
N SER A 672 -2.31 -19.77 -8.75
CA SER A 672 -1.50 -20.94 -8.42
C SER A 672 -1.59 -21.35 -6.94
N ASP A 673 -1.58 -20.37 -6.05
CA ASP A 673 -1.84 -20.54 -4.62
C ASP A 673 -3.23 -21.15 -4.36
N LEU A 674 -4.27 -20.64 -5.01
CA LEU A 674 -5.62 -21.14 -4.86
C LEU A 674 -5.75 -22.56 -5.41
N GLU A 675 -5.03 -22.90 -6.49
CA GLU A 675 -4.93 -24.26 -7.01
C GLU A 675 -4.29 -25.23 -5.99
N ASP A 676 -3.27 -24.77 -5.25
CA ASP A 676 -2.66 -25.54 -4.16
C ASP A 676 -3.65 -25.77 -3.01
N LEU A 677 -4.44 -24.75 -2.64
CA LEU A 677 -5.53 -24.91 -1.66
C LEU A 677 -6.55 -25.94 -2.13
N ILE A 678 -7.06 -25.79 -3.35
CA ILE A 678 -8.04 -26.70 -3.96
C ILE A 678 -7.52 -28.15 -3.94
N THR A 679 -6.24 -28.34 -4.27
CA THR A 679 -5.59 -29.65 -4.28
C THR A 679 -5.44 -30.20 -2.86
N GLY A 680 -5.01 -29.35 -1.92
CA GLY A 680 -4.79 -29.69 -0.52
C GLY A 680 -6.07 -30.11 0.22
N VAL A 681 -7.18 -29.42 -0.01
CA VAL A 681 -8.47 -29.70 0.63
C VAL A 681 -9.33 -30.71 -0.14
N SER A 682 -8.83 -31.22 -1.26
CA SER A 682 -9.54 -32.22 -2.07
C SER A 682 -9.74 -33.54 -1.29
N PRO A 683 -10.92 -34.19 -1.40
CA PRO A 683 -11.11 -35.55 -0.87
C PRO A 683 -10.16 -36.59 -1.46
N ALA A 684 -9.53 -36.31 -2.60
CA ALA A 684 -8.52 -37.18 -3.21
C ALA A 684 -7.14 -37.06 -2.54
N ASN A 685 -6.90 -36.05 -1.71
CA ASN A 685 -5.63 -35.88 -1.00
C ASN A 685 -5.57 -36.84 0.21
N PRO A 686 -4.65 -37.84 0.24
CA PRO A 686 -4.52 -38.74 1.39
C PRO A 686 -4.02 -38.03 2.66
N ASN A 687 -3.37 -36.87 2.52
CA ASN A 687 -2.82 -36.07 3.63
C ASN A 687 -3.69 -34.85 3.95
N ARG A 688 -4.98 -34.87 3.59
CA ARG A 688 -5.91 -33.73 3.73
C ARG A 688 -5.94 -33.13 5.13
N GLN A 689 -5.97 -33.94 6.20
CA GLN A 689 -5.96 -33.45 7.59
C GLN A 689 -4.67 -32.69 7.92
N GLN A 690 -3.52 -33.23 7.52
CA GLN A 690 -2.22 -32.59 7.74
C GLN A 690 -2.13 -31.28 6.97
N TYR A 691 -2.59 -31.27 5.70
CA TYR A 691 -2.65 -30.05 4.91
C TYR A 691 -3.43 -28.93 5.60
N LEU A 692 -4.59 -29.24 6.19
CA LEU A 692 -5.39 -28.26 6.95
C LEU A 692 -4.61 -27.67 8.12
N LEU A 693 -3.95 -28.52 8.92
CA LEU A 693 -3.19 -28.08 10.10
C LEU A 693 -1.97 -27.22 9.70
N ASP A 694 -1.37 -27.51 8.55
CA ASP A 694 -0.17 -26.82 8.08
C ASP A 694 -0.46 -25.56 7.25
N ASN A 695 -1.65 -25.41 6.65
CA ASN A 695 -1.90 -24.35 5.65
C ASN A 695 -3.18 -23.53 5.90
N VAL A 696 -4.02 -23.90 6.86
CA VAL A 696 -5.25 -23.16 7.18
C VAL A 696 -5.16 -22.63 8.60
N ASP A 697 -5.51 -21.35 8.78
CA ASP A 697 -5.75 -20.77 10.09
C ASP A 697 -7.05 -21.36 10.66
N LEU A 698 -6.91 -22.51 11.31
CA LEU A 698 -8.03 -23.27 11.85
C LEU A 698 -8.83 -22.50 12.92
N PRO A 699 -8.21 -21.77 13.87
CA PRO A 699 -8.95 -20.90 14.79
C PRO A 699 -9.91 -19.95 14.08
N GLU A 700 -9.42 -19.18 13.10
CA GLU A 700 -10.23 -18.25 12.30
C GLU A 700 -11.36 -18.99 11.56
N PHE A 701 -11.02 -20.12 10.94
CA PHE A 701 -11.99 -20.94 10.22
C PHE A 701 -13.09 -21.48 11.15
N PHE A 702 -12.74 -21.92 12.36
CA PHE A 702 -13.69 -22.45 13.35
C PHE A 702 -14.65 -21.35 13.82
N ASN A 703 -14.16 -20.13 14.05
CA ASN A 703 -15.00 -18.98 14.41
C ASN A 703 -16.06 -18.74 13.32
N THR A 704 -15.62 -18.65 12.06
CA THR A 704 -16.49 -18.36 10.93
C THR A 704 -17.50 -19.49 10.70
N LEU A 705 -17.05 -20.75 10.70
CA LEU A 705 -17.95 -21.90 10.51
C LEU A 705 -18.95 -22.06 11.66
N ALA A 706 -18.51 -21.86 12.91
CA ALA A 706 -19.40 -21.92 14.06
C ALA A 706 -20.49 -20.86 13.96
N MET A 707 -20.14 -19.66 13.49
CA MET A 707 -21.11 -18.59 13.25
C MET A 707 -22.01 -18.85 12.06
N TYR A 708 -21.55 -19.46 10.96
CA TYR A 708 -22.46 -19.98 9.92
C TYR A 708 -23.46 -20.99 10.49
N THR A 709 -23.03 -21.85 11.40
CA THR A 709 -23.91 -22.78 12.10
C THR A 709 -24.86 -22.06 13.06
N ILE A 710 -24.40 -21.17 13.95
CA ILE A 710 -25.29 -20.48 14.89
C ILE A 710 -26.31 -19.60 14.15
N THR A 711 -25.88 -18.93 13.08
CA THR A 711 -26.74 -18.04 12.29
C THR A 711 -27.55 -18.77 11.24
N LYS A 712 -27.23 -20.03 10.90
CA LYS A 712 -27.89 -20.79 9.84
C LYS A 712 -27.77 -20.09 8.48
N HIS A 713 -26.55 -19.67 8.12
CA HIS A 713 -26.27 -18.95 6.86
C HIS A 713 -26.31 -19.89 5.66
N TYR A 714 -27.47 -19.93 4.99
CA TYR A 714 -27.78 -20.96 3.99
C TYR A 714 -27.04 -20.86 2.67
N ASP A 715 -26.44 -19.71 2.38
CA ASP A 715 -25.83 -19.42 1.07
C ASP A 715 -24.29 -19.47 1.10
N SER A 716 -23.72 -19.74 2.28
CA SER A 716 -22.27 -19.79 2.53
C SER A 716 -21.57 -21.02 1.94
N ALA A 717 -22.31 -22.05 1.52
CA ALA A 717 -21.69 -23.29 1.06
C ALA A 717 -21.00 -23.15 -0.30
N THR A 718 -21.40 -22.20 -1.14
CA THR A 718 -20.83 -22.01 -2.49
C THR A 718 -20.54 -20.55 -2.82
N HIS A 719 -21.09 -19.60 -2.07
CA HIS A 719 -20.98 -18.16 -2.30
C HIS A 719 -20.80 -17.44 -0.97
N ASN A 720 -20.70 -16.11 -1.04
CA ASN A 720 -20.85 -15.22 0.13
C ASN A 720 -19.78 -15.48 1.20
N TYR A 721 -18.57 -15.76 0.73
CA TYR A 721 -17.34 -15.73 1.52
C TYR A 721 -16.19 -15.29 0.63
N TYR A 722 -15.11 -14.90 1.29
CA TYR A 722 -13.79 -14.73 0.68
C TYR A 722 -12.85 -15.73 1.31
N VAL A 723 -11.85 -16.16 0.53
CA VAL A 723 -10.65 -16.79 1.09
C VAL A 723 -9.48 -15.85 0.92
N TYR A 724 -8.74 -15.68 2.00
CA TYR A 724 -7.56 -14.83 2.07
C TYR A 724 -6.33 -15.69 2.31
N ARG A 725 -5.23 -15.33 1.65
CA ARG A 725 -3.91 -15.90 1.92
C ARG A 725 -2.93 -14.80 2.25
N ASP A 726 -2.38 -14.89 3.46
CA ASP A 726 -1.24 -14.09 3.86
C ASP A 726 0.00 -14.60 3.12
N SER A 727 0.32 -13.97 2.00
CA SER A 727 1.30 -14.50 1.05
C SER A 727 2.73 -14.10 1.39
N ASP A 728 2.90 -12.97 2.07
CA ASP A 728 4.21 -12.44 2.48
C ASP A 728 4.45 -12.58 4.00
N GLY A 729 3.41 -12.91 4.78
CA GLY A 729 3.50 -13.31 6.18
C GLY A 729 3.42 -14.83 6.38
N ASP A 730 2.44 -15.29 7.15
CA ASP A 730 2.42 -16.63 7.75
C ASP A 730 2.06 -17.79 6.79
N GLY A 731 1.71 -17.46 5.55
CA GLY A 731 1.36 -18.41 4.50
C GLY A 731 0.00 -19.08 4.68
N LEU A 732 -0.79 -18.71 5.70
CA LEU A 732 -2.03 -19.39 6.06
C LEU A 732 -3.24 -18.87 5.27
N TRP A 733 -4.15 -19.81 4.99
CA TRP A 733 -5.47 -19.53 4.43
C TRP A 733 -6.50 -19.22 5.51
N ARG A 734 -7.32 -18.20 5.27
CA ARG A 734 -8.40 -17.73 6.15
C ARG A 734 -9.73 -17.66 5.40
N LEU A 735 -10.83 -17.83 6.12
CA LEU A 735 -12.19 -17.72 5.59
C LEU A 735 -12.90 -16.48 6.17
N ILE A 736 -13.24 -15.54 5.30
CA ILE A 736 -13.88 -14.27 5.65
C ILE A 736 -15.35 -14.32 5.21
N PRO A 737 -16.34 -14.09 6.10
CA PRO A 737 -17.75 -14.11 5.75
C PRO A 737 -18.17 -12.90 4.91
N TRP A 738 -19.12 -13.10 4.01
CA TRP A 738 -19.72 -12.03 3.20
C TRP A 738 -21.24 -12.23 3.08
N ASP A 739 -21.96 -11.19 2.64
CA ASP A 739 -23.40 -11.19 2.35
C ASP A 739 -24.26 -11.98 3.38
N VAL A 740 -24.24 -11.51 4.63
CA VAL A 740 -24.88 -12.17 5.78
C VAL A 740 -26.35 -11.78 5.95
N ASP A 741 -27.08 -11.59 4.85
CA ASP A 741 -28.48 -11.18 4.87
C ASP A 741 -29.45 -12.38 4.97
N LEU A 742 -29.07 -13.54 4.44
CA LEU A 742 -29.80 -14.83 4.48
C LEU A 742 -29.47 -15.66 5.73
N ILE A 743 -29.61 -15.04 6.89
CA ILE A 743 -29.38 -15.67 8.20
C ILE A 743 -30.65 -15.75 9.07
N TRP A 744 -30.62 -16.65 10.03
CA TRP A 744 -31.67 -17.00 10.97
C TRP A 744 -32.99 -17.30 10.26
N ASP A 745 -32.93 -18.33 9.42
CA ASP A 745 -34.07 -18.96 8.74
C ASP A 745 -34.79 -18.04 7.75
N ARG A 746 -34.04 -17.10 7.15
CA ARG A 746 -34.45 -16.40 5.94
C ARG A 746 -34.08 -17.23 4.72
N LEU A 747 -35.08 -17.58 3.91
CA LEU A 747 -34.93 -18.29 2.65
C LEU A 747 -35.77 -17.59 1.59
N TYR A 748 -35.31 -17.57 0.34
CA TYR A 748 -36.22 -17.30 -0.78
C TYR A 748 -37.08 -18.56 -0.98
N GLU A 749 -38.36 -18.53 -0.62
CA GLU A 749 -39.34 -19.55 -1.04
C GLU A 749 -39.31 -19.71 -2.59
N PRO A 750 -39.78 -20.82 -3.21
CA PRO A 750 -39.21 -21.42 -4.44
C PRO A 750 -39.59 -20.69 -5.74
N VAL A 751 -39.38 -19.39 -5.79
CA VAL A 751 -39.63 -18.53 -6.95
C VAL A 751 -38.66 -18.88 -8.09
N PHE A 752 -37.50 -19.47 -7.77
CA PHE A 752 -36.46 -19.80 -8.76
C PHE A 752 -36.20 -21.29 -8.95
N GLY A 753 -36.85 -22.18 -8.20
CA GLY A 753 -36.47 -23.61 -8.21
C GLY A 753 -34.99 -23.86 -7.83
N LEU A 754 -34.36 -22.88 -7.17
CA LEU A 754 -33.00 -22.95 -6.67
C LEU A 754 -33.03 -23.76 -5.37
N TYR A 755 -32.39 -24.92 -5.39
CA TYR A 755 -32.12 -25.70 -4.20
C TYR A 755 -30.98 -24.99 -3.45
N PHE A 756 -31.30 -24.17 -2.46
CA PHE A 756 -30.30 -23.61 -1.54
C PHE A 756 -29.46 -24.74 -0.99
N SER A 757 -28.15 -24.64 -1.15
CA SER A 757 -27.22 -25.63 -0.61
C SER A 757 -26.68 -25.17 0.72
N GLY A 758 -26.98 -25.92 1.78
CA GLY A 758 -26.23 -25.76 3.02
C GLY A 758 -25.43 -27.02 3.29
N HIS A 759 -24.32 -26.87 3.97
CA HIS A 759 -23.65 -27.99 4.63
C HIS A 759 -24.55 -28.54 5.77
N PRO A 760 -24.68 -29.86 5.99
CA PRO A 760 -25.54 -30.43 7.04
C PRO A 760 -25.35 -29.82 8.44
N PHE A 761 -24.11 -29.48 8.83
CA PHE A 761 -23.81 -28.78 10.10
C PHE A 761 -24.39 -27.36 10.19
N ILE A 762 -24.72 -26.72 9.07
CA ILE A 762 -25.40 -25.42 9.04
C ILE A 762 -26.91 -25.58 9.27
N GLY A 763 -27.48 -26.79 9.14
CA GLY A 763 -28.89 -27.07 9.39
C GLY A 763 -29.75 -27.24 8.14
N SER A 764 -29.13 -27.75 7.07
CA SER A 764 -29.70 -27.94 5.73
C SER A 764 -29.80 -29.43 5.34
N SER A 765 -29.85 -30.35 6.30
CA SER A 765 -29.80 -31.80 6.08
C SER A 765 -30.88 -32.36 5.13
N SER A 766 -31.89 -31.56 4.77
CA SER A 766 -32.91 -31.85 3.76
C SER A 766 -32.47 -31.57 2.32
N VAL A 767 -31.31 -30.95 2.11
CA VAL A 767 -30.79 -30.56 0.79
C VAL A 767 -29.70 -31.55 0.35
N PRO A 768 -29.82 -32.15 -0.85
CA PRO A 768 -28.80 -33.03 -1.40
C PRO A 768 -27.48 -32.30 -1.62
N SER A 769 -26.38 -33.04 -1.56
CA SER A 769 -25.04 -32.58 -1.94
C SER A 769 -25.02 -32.16 -3.43
N TRP A 770 -24.15 -31.21 -3.79
CA TRP A 770 -24.10 -30.60 -5.13
C TRP A 770 -23.68 -31.58 -6.22
N SER A 771 -22.64 -32.35 -5.92
CA SER A 771 -22.32 -33.59 -6.60
C SER A 771 -22.72 -34.73 -5.67
N SER A 772 -22.82 -35.97 -6.16
CA SER A 772 -23.27 -37.11 -5.34
C SER A 772 -22.49 -37.35 -4.03
N ASN A 773 -21.40 -36.61 -3.75
CA ASN A 773 -20.41 -36.92 -2.72
C ASN A 773 -19.86 -35.73 -1.88
N HIS A 774 -20.24 -34.45 -2.08
CA HIS A 774 -19.71 -33.33 -1.25
C HIS A 774 -20.60 -32.05 -1.25
N TRP A 775 -20.49 -31.20 -0.22
CA TRP A 775 -21.25 -29.93 -0.10
C TRP A 775 -20.38 -28.70 -0.34
N ASN A 776 -19.28 -28.54 0.40
CA ASN A 776 -18.28 -27.51 0.22
C ASN A 776 -16.93 -28.12 0.59
N LYS A 777 -16.00 -28.25 -0.37
CA LYS A 777 -14.77 -29.02 -0.14
C LYS A 777 -13.90 -28.53 1.02
N LEU A 778 -13.87 -27.24 1.33
CA LEU A 778 -13.10 -26.70 2.45
C LEU A 778 -13.78 -26.98 3.79
N ILE A 779 -15.10 -26.74 3.90
CA ILE A 779 -15.88 -27.09 5.09
C ILE A 779 -15.85 -28.61 5.30
N ASP A 780 -16.10 -29.39 4.25
CA ASP A 780 -16.03 -30.85 4.26
C ASP A 780 -14.65 -31.31 4.76
N ALA A 781 -13.55 -30.64 4.38
CA ALA A 781 -12.21 -31.02 4.82
C ALA A 781 -12.07 -30.93 6.33
N VAL A 782 -12.54 -29.82 6.91
CA VAL A 782 -12.52 -29.59 8.35
C VAL A 782 -13.46 -30.54 9.09
N VAL A 783 -14.66 -30.78 8.55
CA VAL A 783 -15.63 -31.61 9.25
C VAL A 783 -15.50 -33.10 8.97
N ASP A 784 -14.73 -33.55 7.99
CA ASP A 784 -14.51 -34.97 7.69
C ASP A 784 -13.42 -35.58 8.57
N SER A 785 -12.39 -34.80 8.92
CA SER A 785 -11.31 -35.25 9.81
C SER A 785 -11.80 -35.38 11.26
N PRO A 786 -11.54 -36.50 11.95
CA PRO A 786 -11.91 -36.67 13.35
C PRO A 786 -11.32 -35.60 14.28
N LEU A 787 -10.05 -35.23 14.08
CA LEU A 787 -9.35 -34.25 14.91
C LEU A 787 -9.94 -32.86 14.73
N THR A 788 -9.97 -32.33 13.51
CA THR A 788 -10.47 -30.97 13.26
C THR A 788 -11.97 -30.85 13.55
N ARG A 789 -12.74 -31.92 13.35
CA ARG A 789 -14.16 -31.98 13.77
C ARG A 789 -14.31 -31.84 15.27
N GLU A 790 -13.47 -32.49 16.07
CA GLU A 790 -13.49 -32.36 17.54
C GLU A 790 -13.22 -30.92 17.97
N LEU A 791 -12.16 -30.30 17.42
CA LEU A 791 -11.79 -28.92 17.71
C LEU A 791 -12.91 -27.95 17.35
N TYR A 792 -13.46 -28.08 16.14
CA TYR A 792 -14.60 -27.30 15.66
C TYR A 792 -15.82 -27.44 16.58
N LEU A 793 -16.22 -28.68 16.92
CA LEU A 793 -17.41 -28.91 17.74
C LEU A 793 -17.25 -28.34 19.16
N ARG A 794 -16.03 -28.37 19.71
CA ARG A 794 -15.72 -27.68 20.97
C ARG A 794 -15.87 -26.16 20.81
N ARG A 795 -15.31 -25.56 19.77
CA ARG A 795 -15.44 -24.11 19.52
C ARG A 795 -16.89 -23.69 19.29
N LEU A 796 -17.63 -24.44 18.49
CA LEU A 796 -19.07 -24.24 18.29
C LEU A 796 -19.81 -24.27 19.62
N ARG A 797 -19.47 -25.20 20.52
CA ARG A 797 -20.08 -25.28 21.84
C ARG A 797 -19.76 -24.04 22.70
N THR A 798 -18.52 -23.56 22.69
CA THR A 798 -18.14 -22.32 23.39
C THR A 798 -18.99 -21.14 22.93
N LEU A 799 -19.10 -20.92 21.62
CA LEU A 799 -19.89 -19.83 21.05
C LEU A 799 -21.39 -20.02 21.27
N MET A 800 -21.89 -21.27 21.29
CA MET A 800 -23.26 -21.55 21.70
C MET A 800 -23.53 -21.15 23.15
N ASP A 801 -22.59 -21.35 24.07
CA ASP A 801 -22.76 -20.98 25.47
C ASP A 801 -22.62 -19.44 25.66
N GLN A 802 -21.74 -18.77 24.90
CA GLN A 802 -21.49 -17.33 24.97
C GLN A 802 -22.59 -16.49 24.28
N ILE A 803 -22.99 -16.85 23.05
CA ILE A 803 -23.87 -16.03 22.21
C ILE A 803 -25.32 -16.52 22.27
N LEU A 804 -25.54 -17.82 22.03
CA LEU A 804 -26.90 -18.37 21.89
C LEU A 804 -27.55 -18.68 23.24
N GLN A 805 -26.74 -19.16 24.19
CA GLN A 805 -27.05 -19.62 25.55
C GLN A 805 -28.07 -20.76 25.64
N ALA A 806 -27.99 -21.55 26.71
CA ALA A 806 -28.76 -22.78 26.84
C ALA A 806 -30.29 -22.55 26.88
N PRO A 807 -31.11 -23.53 26.44
CA PRO A 807 -32.55 -23.53 26.64
C PRO A 807 -32.91 -23.27 28.10
N GLY A 808 -33.89 -22.40 28.34
CA GLY A 808 -34.30 -22.00 29.69
C GLY A 808 -33.54 -20.81 30.29
N THR A 809 -32.51 -20.29 29.62
CA THR A 809 -31.86 -19.02 30.02
C THR A 809 -32.92 -17.90 30.10
N PRO A 810 -33.05 -17.20 31.25
CA PRO A 810 -34.01 -16.10 31.40
C PRO A 810 -33.78 -15.02 30.35
N LEU A 811 -34.86 -14.48 29.78
CA LEU A 811 -34.78 -13.47 28.70
C LEU A 811 -33.86 -12.29 29.05
N ALA A 812 -33.90 -11.81 30.29
CA ALA A 812 -33.06 -10.69 30.75
C ALA A 812 -31.54 -10.98 30.66
N ASN A 813 -31.15 -12.25 30.63
CA ASN A 813 -29.75 -12.67 30.53
C ASN A 813 -29.38 -13.09 29.09
N ARG A 814 -30.31 -13.02 28.13
CA ARG A 814 -30.07 -13.50 26.77
C ARG A 814 -29.32 -12.49 25.92
N VAL A 815 -28.17 -12.87 25.34
CA VAL A 815 -27.29 -11.97 24.57
C VAL A 815 -27.96 -11.52 23.26
N LEU A 816 -28.28 -12.45 22.37
CA LEU A 816 -28.86 -12.14 21.05
C LEU A 816 -30.16 -11.32 21.16
N GLU A 817 -31.10 -11.76 21.99
CA GLU A 817 -32.41 -11.11 22.13
C GLU A 817 -32.31 -9.70 22.72
N ASN A 818 -31.44 -9.47 23.70
CA ASN A 818 -31.22 -8.14 24.28
C ASN A 818 -30.50 -7.22 23.30
N ARG A 819 -29.53 -7.74 22.53
CA ARG A 819 -28.82 -6.95 21.53
C ARG A 819 -29.73 -6.50 20.39
N VAL A 820 -30.67 -7.37 19.95
CA VAL A 820 -31.74 -6.96 19.03
C VAL A 820 -32.57 -5.80 19.60
N ASP A 821 -32.96 -5.85 20.87
CA ASP A 821 -33.76 -4.78 21.48
C ASP A 821 -32.99 -3.46 21.56
N GLU A 822 -31.70 -3.51 21.89
CA GLU A 822 -30.82 -2.34 21.91
C GLU A 822 -30.70 -1.72 20.52
N LEU A 823 -30.34 -2.51 19.51
CA LEU A 823 -30.20 -2.03 18.13
C LEU A 823 -31.51 -1.44 17.61
N VAL A 824 -32.63 -2.14 17.81
CA VAL A 824 -33.96 -1.68 17.40
C VAL A 824 -34.36 -0.39 18.12
N SER A 825 -33.97 -0.21 19.38
CA SER A 825 -34.26 1.03 20.12
C SER A 825 -33.66 2.27 19.46
N THR A 826 -32.54 2.11 18.76
CA THR A 826 -31.83 3.17 18.03
C THR A 826 -32.41 3.41 16.63
N LEU A 827 -32.75 2.35 15.87
CA LEU A 827 -33.15 2.46 14.46
C LEU A 827 -34.66 2.48 14.20
N ALA A 828 -35.50 2.30 15.23
CA ALA A 828 -36.92 2.05 15.04
C ALA A 828 -37.67 3.18 14.32
N ALA A 829 -37.27 4.45 14.51
CA ALA A 829 -37.94 5.57 13.87
C ALA A 829 -37.78 5.51 12.33
N GLU A 830 -36.55 5.37 11.88
CA GLU A 830 -36.17 5.28 10.48
C GLU A 830 -36.66 3.98 9.84
N ALA A 831 -36.58 2.85 10.55
CA ALA A 831 -37.10 1.58 10.07
C ALA A 831 -38.61 1.61 9.85
N ASN A 832 -39.39 2.14 10.81
CA ASN A 832 -40.84 2.25 10.65
C ASN A 832 -41.23 3.21 9.52
N ALA A 833 -40.53 4.34 9.38
CA ALA A 833 -40.75 5.27 8.26
C ALA A 833 -40.45 4.60 6.90
N THR A 834 -39.37 3.84 6.83
CA THR A 834 -38.96 3.09 5.63
C THR A 834 -39.98 2.02 5.25
N ILE A 835 -40.39 1.18 6.21
CA ILE A 835 -41.38 0.12 5.97
C ILE A 835 -42.72 0.71 5.54
N ALA A 836 -43.14 1.83 6.14
CA ALA A 836 -44.38 2.52 5.77
C ALA A 836 -44.36 3.04 4.32
N ALA A 837 -43.20 3.44 3.81
CA ALA A 837 -43.03 3.93 2.44
C ALA A 837 -43.20 2.83 1.38
N TRP A 838 -43.01 1.55 1.71
CA TRP A 838 -43.17 0.43 0.77
C TRP A 838 -44.61 0.16 0.36
N GLY A 839 -45.60 0.60 1.16
CA GLY A 839 -47.01 0.27 0.93
C GLY A 839 -47.29 -1.23 1.04
N THR A 840 -48.18 -1.74 0.16
CA THR A 840 -48.54 -3.17 0.14
C THR A 840 -47.52 -3.97 -0.66
N ARG A 841 -46.83 -4.90 -0.01
CA ARG A 841 -45.89 -5.83 -0.68
C ARG A 841 -46.65 -6.91 -1.44
N THR A 842 -46.36 -7.07 -2.72
CA THR A 842 -46.92 -8.12 -3.59
C THR A 842 -45.85 -8.88 -4.37
N ASP A 843 -44.59 -8.57 -4.11
CA ASP A 843 -43.42 -9.12 -4.77
C ASP A 843 -43.03 -10.48 -4.21
N ALA A 844 -42.44 -11.31 -5.05
CA ALA A 844 -42.06 -12.69 -4.73
C ALA A 844 -40.91 -12.77 -3.71
N PHE A 845 -40.22 -11.65 -3.47
CA PHE A 845 -39.14 -11.48 -2.49
C PHE A 845 -39.62 -10.97 -1.13
N SER A 846 -40.93 -10.74 -0.98
CA SER A 846 -41.53 -10.39 0.31
C SER A 846 -41.49 -11.55 1.29
N TRP A 847 -41.28 -11.23 2.57
CA TRP A 847 -41.50 -12.13 3.71
C TRP A 847 -43.00 -12.47 3.93
N GLY A 848 -43.78 -12.62 2.86
CA GLY A 848 -45.22 -12.80 2.90
C GLY A 848 -45.91 -11.73 3.75
N ASN A 849 -46.38 -12.14 4.94
CA ASN A 849 -47.20 -11.32 5.85
C ASN A 849 -46.41 -10.47 6.88
N LEU A 850 -45.07 -10.47 6.86
CA LEU A 850 -44.29 -9.59 7.75
C LEU A 850 -44.27 -8.17 7.19
N THR A 851 -45.16 -7.31 7.70
CA THR A 851 -45.40 -5.95 7.18
C THR A 851 -45.02 -4.84 8.17
N SER A 852 -44.36 -5.18 9.29
CA SER A 852 -43.94 -4.21 10.30
C SER A 852 -42.64 -4.63 10.99
N LEU A 853 -41.93 -3.65 11.54
CA LEU A 853 -40.71 -3.87 12.31
C LEU A 853 -40.93 -4.85 13.47
N THR A 854 -42.02 -4.66 14.23
CA THR A 854 -42.35 -5.53 15.37
C THR A 854 -42.55 -6.98 14.96
N GLN A 855 -43.21 -7.23 13.82
CA GLN A 855 -43.38 -8.58 13.29
C GLN A 855 -42.04 -9.17 12.83
N GLY A 856 -41.20 -8.37 12.16
CA GLY A 856 -39.86 -8.77 11.73
C GLY A 856 -38.96 -9.16 12.91
N VAL A 857 -38.92 -8.32 13.95
CA VAL A 857 -38.17 -8.55 15.20
C VAL A 857 -38.70 -9.78 15.94
N SER A 858 -40.01 -9.92 16.08
CA SER A 858 -40.61 -11.10 16.72
C SER A 858 -40.27 -12.38 15.95
N HIS A 859 -40.33 -12.33 14.62
CA HIS A 859 -39.93 -13.46 13.79
C HIS A 859 -38.45 -13.80 14.00
N LEU A 860 -37.55 -12.82 13.97
CA LEU A 860 -36.11 -13.02 14.20
C LEU A 860 -35.84 -13.70 15.54
N LYS A 861 -36.42 -13.20 16.64
CA LYS A 861 -36.23 -13.77 17.99
C LYS A 861 -36.73 -15.21 18.10
N ASN A 862 -37.86 -15.54 17.47
CA ASN A 862 -38.35 -16.92 17.43
C ASN A 862 -37.34 -17.87 16.75
N ARG A 863 -36.54 -17.38 15.78
CA ARG A 863 -35.50 -18.19 15.13
C ARG A 863 -34.29 -18.42 16.01
N PHE A 864 -34.00 -17.53 16.95
CA PHE A 864 -32.98 -17.80 17.96
C PHE A 864 -33.44 -18.94 18.88
N ASP A 865 -34.70 -18.94 19.31
CA ASP A 865 -35.28 -20.04 20.10
C ASP A 865 -35.25 -21.37 19.34
N ASP A 866 -35.75 -21.40 18.10
CA ASP A 866 -35.73 -22.61 17.26
C ASP A 866 -34.30 -23.15 17.09
N ARG A 867 -33.33 -22.25 16.85
CA ARG A 867 -31.93 -22.64 16.62
C ARG A 867 -31.25 -23.12 17.89
N ARG A 868 -31.52 -22.46 19.01
CA ARG A 868 -31.08 -22.84 20.36
C ARG A 868 -31.56 -24.25 20.70
N ASP A 869 -32.87 -24.48 20.61
CA ASP A 869 -33.43 -25.79 20.93
C ASP A 869 -32.85 -26.90 20.03
N TYR A 870 -32.68 -26.61 18.74
CA TYR A 870 -32.06 -27.54 17.80
C TYR A 870 -30.61 -27.87 18.19
N LEU A 871 -29.71 -26.88 18.29
CA LEU A 871 -28.29 -27.13 18.52
C LEU A 871 -28.02 -27.79 19.87
N TYR A 872 -28.69 -27.37 20.94
CA TYR A 872 -28.54 -28.00 22.26
C TYR A 872 -29.13 -29.41 22.34
N SER A 873 -30.00 -29.80 21.40
CA SER A 873 -30.52 -31.17 21.29
C SER A 873 -29.62 -32.11 20.48
N LEU A 874 -28.65 -31.58 19.72
CA LEU A 874 -27.75 -32.38 18.90
C LEU A 874 -26.69 -33.09 19.75
N GLY A 875 -26.83 -34.40 19.90
CA GLY A 875 -25.90 -35.22 20.69
C GLY A 875 -24.47 -35.32 20.16
N ILE A 876 -24.17 -34.79 18.96
CA ILE A 876 -22.80 -34.71 18.43
C ILE A 876 -22.02 -33.53 19.01
N ILE A 877 -22.70 -32.48 19.47
CA ILE A 877 -22.06 -31.31 20.07
C ILE A 877 -21.71 -31.66 21.53
N PRO A 878 -20.48 -31.40 21.98
CA PRO A 878 -20.07 -31.73 23.34
C PRO A 878 -20.90 -30.95 24.39
N SER A 879 -20.86 -31.46 25.62
CA SER A 879 -21.37 -30.71 26.78
C SER A 879 -20.58 -29.41 27.00
N ALA A 880 -21.13 -28.53 27.84
CA ALA A 880 -20.42 -27.33 28.29
C ALA A 880 -19.01 -27.70 28.77
N GLN A 881 -18.04 -26.82 28.51
CA GLN A 881 -16.68 -27.02 28.97
C GLN A 881 -16.67 -27.11 30.51
N ALA A 882 -15.88 -28.04 31.05
CA ALA A 882 -15.69 -28.14 32.48
C ALA A 882 -14.93 -26.90 32.99
N VAL A 883 -15.30 -26.40 34.17
CA VAL A 883 -14.63 -25.23 34.80
C VAL A 883 -13.17 -25.55 35.13
N VAL A 884 -12.87 -26.79 35.49
CA VAL A 884 -11.52 -27.28 35.77
C VAL A 884 -11.05 -28.08 34.57
N THR A 885 -10.00 -27.61 33.90
CA THR A 885 -9.48 -28.19 32.66
C THR A 885 -8.08 -28.79 32.81
N ASN A 886 -7.43 -28.77 33.98
CA ASN A 886 -6.14 -29.44 34.27
C ASN A 886 -5.14 -29.47 33.08
N LEU A 887 -4.94 -28.35 32.37
CA LEU A 887 -3.95 -28.26 31.31
C LEU A 887 -2.56 -28.13 31.93
N THR A 888 -1.54 -28.65 31.26
CA THR A 888 -0.15 -28.55 31.72
C THR A 888 0.77 -28.05 30.62
N ILE A 889 1.82 -27.34 30.99
CA ILE A 889 2.97 -27.08 30.13
C ILE A 889 3.73 -28.41 29.98
N GLY A 890 4.02 -28.78 28.74
CA GLY A 890 4.71 -30.01 28.36
C GLY A 890 6.15 -29.74 27.95
N ASP A 891 6.56 -30.33 26.83
CA ASP A 891 7.88 -30.13 26.26
C ASP A 891 8.09 -28.69 25.74
N PHE A 892 9.33 -28.21 25.72
CA PHE A 892 9.69 -26.92 25.14
C PHE A 892 11.13 -26.95 24.63
N ASP A 893 11.44 -26.05 23.69
CA ASP A 893 12.78 -25.94 23.11
C ASP A 893 13.25 -24.49 23.15
N ALA A 894 14.22 -24.23 24.04
CA ALA A 894 14.83 -22.92 24.29
C ALA A 894 16.19 -22.76 23.59
N ASP A 895 16.71 -23.83 22.97
CA ASP A 895 17.98 -23.81 22.26
C ASP A 895 17.90 -24.76 21.04
N PRO A 896 17.21 -24.33 19.97
CA PRO A 896 17.04 -25.17 18.79
C PRO A 896 18.39 -25.58 18.21
N VAL A 897 18.52 -26.84 17.81
CA VAL A 897 19.78 -27.44 17.31
C VAL A 897 20.39 -26.69 16.12
N SER A 898 19.58 -25.95 15.35
CA SER A 898 20.04 -25.11 14.24
C SER A 898 20.74 -23.82 14.69
N GLY A 899 20.55 -23.41 15.95
CA GLY A 899 20.91 -22.10 16.50
C GLY A 899 19.94 -20.98 16.11
N ASN A 900 18.86 -21.27 15.38
CA ASN A 900 17.83 -20.29 15.04
C ASN A 900 16.76 -20.23 16.13
N GLN A 901 16.75 -19.16 16.92
CA GLN A 901 15.74 -18.96 17.97
C GLN A 901 14.32 -18.74 17.45
N GLY A 902 14.11 -18.47 16.15
CA GLY A 902 12.76 -18.51 15.57
C GLY A 902 12.11 -19.90 15.63
N GLU A 903 12.91 -20.96 15.78
CA GLU A 903 12.44 -22.34 15.85
C GLU A 903 11.94 -22.78 17.24
N GLU A 904 12.02 -21.91 18.26
CA GLU A 904 11.57 -22.22 19.63
C GLU A 904 10.08 -22.61 19.68
N TYR A 905 9.73 -23.52 20.59
CA TYR A 905 8.35 -23.92 20.83
C TYR A 905 8.06 -24.25 22.29
N ILE A 906 6.77 -24.20 22.63
CA ILE A 906 6.19 -24.59 23.92
C ILE A 906 5.02 -25.52 23.66
N GLU A 907 5.00 -26.71 24.23
CA GLU A 907 3.87 -27.63 24.18
C GLU A 907 2.90 -27.37 25.34
N ILE A 908 1.62 -27.26 25.03
CA ILE A 908 0.54 -27.26 26.03
C ILE A 908 -0.23 -28.57 25.88
N VAL A 909 -0.23 -29.36 26.95
CA VAL A 909 -0.80 -30.71 26.99
C VAL A 909 -2.18 -30.68 27.62
N ASN A 910 -3.14 -31.30 26.95
CA ASN A 910 -4.48 -31.55 27.46
C ASN A 910 -4.64 -33.02 27.89
N PRO A 911 -4.50 -33.34 29.19
CA PRO A 911 -4.66 -34.70 29.68
C PRO A 911 -6.13 -35.16 29.78
N ASN A 912 -7.10 -34.27 29.55
CA ASN A 912 -8.51 -34.59 29.69
C ASN A 912 -9.00 -35.44 28.53
N ASN A 913 -10.09 -36.17 28.77
CA ASN A 913 -10.79 -36.94 27.74
C ASN A 913 -11.77 -36.08 26.91
N PHE A 914 -11.63 -34.76 26.95
CA PHE A 914 -12.40 -33.80 26.15
C PHE A 914 -11.47 -32.69 25.65
N ALA A 915 -11.69 -32.22 24.42
CA ALA A 915 -11.02 -31.02 23.91
C ALA A 915 -11.32 -29.79 24.77
N VAL A 916 -10.39 -28.84 24.87
CA VAL A 916 -10.50 -27.63 25.68
C VAL A 916 -10.31 -26.41 24.78
N ASP A 917 -11.29 -25.51 24.74
CA ASP A 917 -11.17 -24.19 24.14
C ASP A 917 -10.43 -23.27 25.11
N ILE A 918 -9.32 -22.70 24.65
CA ILE A 918 -8.43 -21.81 25.39
C ILE A 918 -8.39 -20.40 24.77
N SER A 919 -9.39 -20.04 23.98
CA SER A 919 -9.55 -18.67 23.47
C SER A 919 -9.40 -17.64 24.59
N GLY A 920 -8.55 -16.63 24.40
CA GLY A 920 -8.28 -15.57 25.37
C GLY A 920 -7.39 -15.96 26.56
N TRP A 921 -6.91 -17.20 26.63
CA TRP A 921 -5.88 -17.59 27.61
C TRP A 921 -4.54 -16.96 27.24
N SER A 922 -3.55 -17.01 28.12
CA SER A 922 -2.23 -16.41 27.86
C SER A 922 -1.05 -17.23 28.39
N LEU A 923 0.10 -17.06 27.74
CA LEU A 923 1.42 -17.36 28.30
C LEU A 923 2.07 -16.07 28.79
N ALA A 924 2.71 -16.14 29.94
CA ALA A 924 3.33 -15.00 30.59
C ALA A 924 4.70 -15.35 31.21
N ASN A 925 5.41 -14.29 31.64
CA ASN A 925 6.76 -14.27 32.21
C ASN A 925 7.85 -14.52 31.18
N ALA A 926 8.26 -15.77 30.93
CA ALA A 926 9.29 -16.14 29.96
C ALA A 926 8.98 -15.63 28.55
N VAL A 927 7.71 -15.76 28.14
CA VAL A 927 7.19 -15.27 26.86
C VAL A 927 5.88 -14.54 27.08
N GLU A 928 5.46 -13.76 26.09
CA GLU A 928 4.15 -13.11 26.05
C GLU A 928 3.35 -13.64 24.87
N HIS A 929 2.19 -14.24 25.17
CA HIS A 929 1.30 -14.76 24.16
C HIS A 929 -0.15 -14.71 24.60
N THR A 930 -1.06 -14.35 23.71
CA THR A 930 -2.52 -14.49 23.94
C THR A 930 -3.11 -15.42 22.90
N PHE A 931 -3.87 -16.42 23.36
CA PHE A 931 -4.48 -17.38 22.47
C PHE A 931 -5.63 -16.76 21.70
N VAL A 932 -5.49 -16.70 20.37
CA VAL A 932 -6.52 -16.15 19.49
C VAL A 932 -7.84 -16.93 19.63
N PRO A 933 -9.00 -16.26 19.47
CA PRO A 933 -10.29 -16.93 19.48
C PRO A 933 -10.32 -18.12 18.49
N GLY A 934 -10.86 -19.26 18.94
CA GLY A 934 -10.84 -20.50 18.15
C GLY A 934 -9.68 -21.43 18.46
N SER A 935 -8.76 -21.04 19.35
CA SER A 935 -7.68 -21.91 19.83
C SER A 935 -8.23 -23.04 20.70
N VAL A 936 -8.20 -24.28 20.19
CA VAL A 936 -8.70 -25.47 20.89
C VAL A 936 -7.62 -26.55 20.95
N ILE A 937 -7.41 -27.12 22.14
CA ILE A 937 -6.52 -28.27 22.34
C ILE A 937 -7.35 -29.56 22.30
N PRO A 938 -7.00 -30.57 21.49
CA PRO A 938 -7.75 -31.83 21.39
C PRO A 938 -7.73 -32.64 22.70
N ALA A 939 -8.68 -33.56 22.88
CA ALA A 939 -8.67 -34.47 24.03
C ALA A 939 -7.43 -35.38 24.00
N GLN A 940 -6.75 -35.54 25.14
CA GLN A 940 -5.54 -36.37 25.26
C GLN A 940 -4.48 -36.05 24.19
N GLY A 941 -4.33 -34.76 23.85
CA GLY A 941 -3.38 -34.28 22.86
C GLY A 941 -2.81 -32.92 23.25
N SER A 942 -2.12 -32.29 22.31
CA SER A 942 -1.31 -31.10 22.57
C SER A 942 -1.55 -29.99 21.54
N LEU A 943 -1.24 -28.76 21.94
CA LEU A 943 -1.08 -27.61 21.07
C LEU A 943 0.34 -27.06 21.24
N TYR A 944 1.00 -26.71 20.15
CA TYR A 944 2.34 -26.16 20.14
C TYR A 944 2.28 -24.65 19.90
N VAL A 945 2.85 -23.89 20.81
CA VAL A 945 2.99 -22.43 20.72
C VAL A 945 4.39 -22.11 20.22
N VAL A 946 4.49 -21.46 19.07
CA VAL A 946 5.78 -21.29 18.37
C VAL A 946 6.17 -19.82 18.25
N ARG A 947 7.46 -19.54 18.25
CA ARG A 947 7.95 -18.15 18.21
C ARG A 947 7.74 -17.51 16.85
N ASP A 948 8.18 -18.20 15.80
CA ASP A 948 7.95 -17.81 14.42
C ASP A 948 7.42 -19.02 13.65
N LEU A 949 6.27 -18.85 12.99
CA LEU A 949 5.60 -19.96 12.34
C LEU A 949 6.40 -20.51 11.14
N ILE A 950 7.09 -19.64 10.40
CA ILE A 950 7.83 -20.01 9.19
C ILE A 950 9.10 -20.76 9.59
N ASP A 951 9.85 -20.22 10.55
CA ASP A 951 11.08 -20.83 11.06
C ASP A 951 10.78 -22.17 11.75
N PHE A 952 9.76 -22.24 12.61
CA PHE A 952 9.36 -23.49 13.22
C PHE A 952 9.00 -24.56 12.18
N ARG A 953 8.32 -24.17 11.08
CA ARG A 953 8.02 -25.09 9.98
C ARG A 953 9.27 -25.55 9.23
N ALA A 954 10.36 -24.78 9.24
CA ALA A 954 11.63 -25.13 8.61
C ALA A 954 12.51 -26.09 9.42
N ARG A 955 12.14 -26.39 10.68
CA ARG A 955 12.85 -27.31 11.56
C ARG A 955 13.14 -28.65 10.88
N THR A 956 14.38 -29.12 11.03
CA THR A 956 14.81 -30.44 10.51
C THR A 956 14.60 -31.57 11.50
N THR A 957 14.37 -31.24 12.78
CA THR A 957 14.08 -32.15 13.89
C THR A 957 12.69 -31.86 14.45
N GLY A 958 11.93 -32.92 14.74
CA GLY A 958 10.60 -32.79 15.33
C GLY A 958 10.65 -32.16 16.74
N PRO A 959 9.58 -31.50 17.20
CA PRO A 959 8.34 -31.24 16.47
C PRO A 959 8.53 -30.24 15.32
N SER A 960 7.89 -30.48 14.17
CA SER A 960 8.03 -29.69 12.94
C SER A 960 6.79 -29.80 12.05
N THR A 961 6.78 -29.05 10.94
CA THR A 961 5.70 -29.15 9.93
C THR A 961 5.51 -30.58 9.42
N GLY A 962 4.28 -30.89 9.03
CA GLY A 962 3.94 -32.16 8.42
C GLY A 962 3.77 -33.35 9.36
N GLN A 963 3.73 -33.09 10.67
CA GLN A 963 3.42 -34.09 11.69
C GLN A 963 1.95 -34.03 12.16
N GLY A 964 1.15 -33.12 11.58
CA GLY A 964 -0.24 -32.92 11.97
C GLY A 964 -0.39 -32.30 13.36
N LEU A 965 0.45 -31.31 13.66
CA LEU A 965 0.47 -30.60 14.94
C LEU A 965 -0.61 -29.50 14.94
N VAL A 966 -1.25 -29.29 16.09
CA VAL A 966 -2.06 -28.08 16.30
C VAL A 966 -1.11 -26.98 16.74
N ILE A 967 -0.95 -25.96 15.92
CA ILE A 967 0.03 -24.89 16.13
C ILE A 967 -0.67 -23.55 16.31
N GLN A 968 -0.12 -22.71 17.18
CA GLN A 968 -0.45 -21.29 17.27
C GLN A 968 0.88 -20.52 17.44
N GLY A 969 1.10 -19.46 16.67
CA GLY A 969 2.44 -18.89 16.50
C GLY A 969 2.59 -17.44 16.95
N ASN A 970 3.80 -16.93 16.77
CA ASN A 970 4.15 -15.51 16.88
C ASN A 970 4.12 -14.94 18.30
N TYR A 971 4.43 -15.78 19.31
CA TYR A 971 4.63 -15.29 20.67
C TYR A 971 5.78 -14.29 20.73
N LYS A 972 5.74 -13.36 21.70
CA LYS A 972 6.78 -12.34 21.91
C LYS A 972 7.72 -12.75 23.04
N GLY A 973 8.95 -12.27 22.99
CA GLY A 973 10.02 -12.73 23.87
C GLY A 973 10.76 -13.93 23.28
N GLY A 974 11.39 -14.73 24.13
CA GLY A 974 12.15 -15.92 23.77
C GLY A 974 12.48 -16.70 25.03
N LEU A 975 12.69 -18.00 24.89
CA LEU A 975 12.99 -18.83 26.05
C LEU A 975 14.47 -18.67 26.43
N SER A 976 14.72 -18.45 27.71
CA SER A 976 16.06 -18.21 28.24
C SER A 976 16.66 -19.50 28.80
N THR A 977 17.84 -19.83 28.30
CA THR A 977 18.69 -20.88 28.88
C THR A 977 19.37 -20.47 30.19
N THR A 978 19.12 -19.25 30.71
CA THR A 978 19.70 -18.75 31.96
C THR A 978 18.79 -18.91 33.19
N GLY A 979 17.62 -19.53 32.99
CA GLY A 979 16.66 -19.83 34.05
C GLY A 979 15.57 -18.77 34.18
N GLU A 980 14.33 -19.17 33.92
CA GLU A 980 13.13 -18.35 34.05
C GLU A 980 11.90 -19.22 34.27
N THR A 981 10.73 -18.60 34.49
CA THR A 981 9.48 -19.32 34.74
C THR A 981 8.49 -19.02 33.64
N LEU A 982 7.84 -20.04 33.11
CA LEU A 982 6.74 -19.95 32.15
C LEU A 982 5.41 -20.17 32.88
N GLU A 983 4.44 -19.29 32.65
CA GLU A 983 3.10 -19.42 33.24
C GLU A 983 2.02 -19.54 32.17
N LEU A 984 1.17 -20.57 32.29
CA LEU A 984 -0.08 -20.67 31.55
C LEU A 984 -1.21 -20.07 32.40
N ARG A 985 -1.88 -19.04 31.89
CA ARG A 985 -2.98 -18.35 32.56
C ARG A 985 -4.28 -18.49 31.77
N ASN A 986 -5.39 -18.70 32.47
CA ASN A 986 -6.71 -18.71 31.83
C ASN A 986 -7.18 -17.30 31.47
N GLU A 987 -8.35 -17.20 30.83
CA GLU A 987 -8.98 -15.93 30.42
C GLU A 987 -9.18 -14.92 31.58
N SER A 988 -9.31 -15.40 32.83
CA SER A 988 -9.38 -14.52 34.02
C SER A 988 -8.02 -14.18 34.62
N HIS A 989 -6.93 -14.42 33.87
CA HIS A 989 -5.53 -14.28 34.29
C HIS A 989 -5.14 -15.11 35.52
N VAL A 990 -5.89 -16.17 35.83
CA VAL A 990 -5.54 -17.11 36.90
C VAL A 990 -4.57 -18.14 36.35
N ILE A 991 -3.46 -18.36 37.05
CA ILE A 991 -2.45 -19.37 36.72
C ILE A 991 -3.10 -20.75 36.76
N VAL A 992 -3.01 -21.45 35.63
CA VAL A 992 -3.44 -22.84 35.44
C VAL A 992 -2.28 -23.78 35.64
N ASP A 993 -1.11 -23.44 35.10
CA ASP A 993 0.12 -24.19 35.28
C ASP A 993 1.35 -23.29 35.25
N THR A 994 2.46 -23.79 35.79
CA THR A 994 3.73 -23.09 35.87
C THR A 994 4.86 -24.09 35.69
N GLU A 995 5.80 -23.76 34.80
CA GLU A 995 6.98 -24.58 34.53
C GLU A 995 8.25 -23.71 34.62
N ASP A 996 9.29 -24.23 35.27
CA ASP A 996 10.58 -23.56 35.35
C ASP A 996 11.46 -24.02 34.18
N ILE A 997 11.95 -23.08 33.38
CA ILE A 997 12.93 -23.33 32.32
C ILE A 997 14.29 -23.50 33.00
N PRO A 998 14.94 -24.67 32.89
CA PRO A 998 16.21 -24.93 33.55
C PRO A 998 17.29 -23.95 33.08
N ALA A 999 18.09 -23.45 34.02
CA ALA A 999 19.31 -22.75 33.68
C ALA A 999 20.35 -23.78 33.21
N TYR A 1000 20.77 -23.70 31.94
CA TYR A 1000 21.95 -24.42 31.47
C TYR A 1000 23.19 -23.75 32.07
N SER A 1001 23.91 -24.50 32.88
CA SER A 1001 25.06 -23.99 33.62
C SER A 1001 26.29 -24.86 33.38
N GLY A 1002 27.42 -24.22 33.06
CA GLY A 1002 28.74 -24.85 33.09
C GLY A 1002 29.35 -24.95 34.50
N ASP A 1003 28.69 -24.41 35.53
CA ASP A 1003 29.12 -24.48 36.94
C ASP A 1003 28.68 -25.83 37.53
N TYR A 1004 29.54 -26.83 37.37
CA TYR A 1004 29.29 -28.22 37.75
C TYR A 1004 29.65 -28.53 39.20
N ASP A 1005 30.45 -27.67 39.84
CA ASP A 1005 30.78 -27.80 41.26
C ASP A 1005 29.91 -26.92 42.19
N GLY A 1006 29.14 -26.01 41.59
CA GLY A 1006 28.10 -25.20 42.22
C GLY A 1006 28.65 -24.05 43.07
N ASP A 1007 29.86 -23.57 42.78
CA ASP A 1007 30.53 -22.51 43.54
C ASP A 1007 30.29 -21.09 43.00
N GLY A 1008 29.55 -20.96 41.89
CA GLY A 1008 29.05 -19.70 41.33
C GLY A 1008 29.94 -19.10 40.24
N ASP A 1009 31.02 -19.77 39.87
CA ASP A 1009 31.89 -19.43 38.75
C ASP A 1009 32.16 -20.65 37.85
N VAL A 1010 32.25 -20.44 36.53
CA VAL A 1010 32.61 -21.52 35.60
C VAL A 1010 34.11 -21.50 35.37
N ASP A 1011 34.84 -22.39 36.04
CA ASP A 1011 36.29 -22.43 36.06
C ASP A 1011 36.88 -23.82 35.72
N GLY A 1012 38.18 -24.00 35.97
CA GLY A 1012 38.86 -25.26 35.66
C GLY A 1012 38.44 -26.45 36.55
N ARG A 1013 37.71 -26.20 37.64
CA ARG A 1013 37.19 -27.20 38.56
C ARG A 1013 35.93 -27.85 38.01
N ASP A 1014 35.08 -27.10 37.35
CA ASP A 1014 33.90 -27.64 36.67
C ASP A 1014 34.31 -28.62 35.58
N PHE A 1015 35.30 -28.25 34.77
CA PHE A 1015 35.90 -29.18 33.81
C PHE A 1015 36.37 -30.49 34.45
N LEU A 1016 36.88 -30.44 35.68
CA LEU A 1016 37.28 -31.64 36.42
C LEU A 1016 36.07 -32.44 36.93
N VAL A 1017 34.94 -31.81 37.24
CA VAL A 1017 33.68 -32.49 37.58
C VAL A 1017 33.14 -33.20 36.33
N TRP A 1018 33.11 -32.52 35.19
CA TRP A 1018 32.75 -33.09 33.89
C TRP A 1018 33.66 -34.27 33.52
N GLN A 1019 34.97 -34.05 33.50
CA GLN A 1019 35.93 -35.08 33.09
C GLN A 1019 35.83 -36.35 33.94
N ARG A 1020 35.49 -36.23 35.22
CA ARG A 1020 35.34 -37.38 36.14
C ARG A 1020 34.02 -38.12 35.96
N SER A 1021 33.03 -37.46 35.38
CA SER A 1021 31.67 -37.96 35.23
C SER A 1021 31.35 -38.31 33.77
N TYR A 1022 32.24 -38.01 32.82
CA TYR A 1022 32.08 -38.31 31.39
C TYR A 1022 31.70 -39.78 31.11
N GLY A 1023 30.62 -39.96 30.37
CA GLY A 1023 30.02 -41.25 30.01
C GLY A 1023 29.17 -41.87 31.11
N THR A 1024 28.81 -41.12 32.17
CA THR A 1024 27.88 -41.58 33.21
C THR A 1024 26.48 -41.03 32.99
N SER A 1025 25.47 -41.86 33.27
CA SER A 1025 24.07 -41.40 33.38
C SER A 1025 23.84 -40.82 34.77
N ILE A 1026 23.23 -39.65 34.84
CA ILE A 1026 23.02 -38.90 36.08
C ILE A 1026 21.54 -38.94 36.49
N THR A 1027 21.27 -38.95 37.79
CA THR A 1027 19.91 -38.80 38.35
C THR A 1027 20.01 -38.16 39.74
N PRO A 1028 19.30 -37.04 40.02
CA PRO A 1028 18.38 -36.32 39.13
C PRO A 1028 19.10 -35.66 37.94
N ILE A 1029 18.44 -35.61 36.78
CA ILE A 1029 18.92 -34.93 35.56
C ILE A 1029 19.23 -33.47 35.90
N GLY A 1030 20.27 -32.89 35.29
CA GLY A 1030 20.70 -31.52 35.59
C GLY A 1030 21.65 -31.39 36.77
N SER A 1031 22.09 -32.50 37.38
CA SER A 1031 22.97 -32.47 38.56
C SER A 1031 24.42 -32.84 38.23
N GLY A 1032 25.37 -32.27 38.97
CA GLY A 1032 26.78 -32.50 38.67
C GLY A 1032 27.15 -31.90 37.32
N ALA A 1033 27.74 -32.68 36.42
CA ALA A 1033 28.24 -32.19 35.13
C ALA A 1033 27.32 -32.49 33.93
N ASP A 1034 26.05 -32.77 34.20
CA ASP A 1034 24.97 -32.88 33.21
C ASP A 1034 24.30 -31.51 33.12
N GLY A 1035 25.00 -30.52 32.54
CA GLY A 1035 24.57 -29.13 32.49
C GLY A 1035 23.57 -28.82 31.38
N ASP A 1036 23.57 -29.62 30.32
CA ASP A 1036 22.57 -29.58 29.25
C ASP A 1036 21.27 -30.31 29.62
N HIS A 1037 21.25 -30.98 30.79
CA HIS A 1037 20.11 -31.72 31.31
C HIS A 1037 19.66 -32.88 30.40
N SER A 1038 20.56 -33.47 29.61
CA SER A 1038 20.30 -34.66 28.78
C SER A 1038 20.21 -35.96 29.61
N GLY A 1039 20.64 -35.93 30.87
CA GLY A 1039 20.73 -37.10 31.76
C GLY A 1039 22.00 -37.91 31.55
N MET A 1040 22.92 -37.44 30.71
CA MET A 1040 24.17 -38.08 30.33
C MET A 1040 25.29 -37.05 30.34
N VAL A 1041 26.36 -37.30 31.10
CA VAL A 1041 27.54 -36.42 31.02
C VAL A 1041 28.34 -36.75 29.76
N ASP A 1042 28.30 -35.92 28.73
CA ASP A 1042 28.97 -36.19 27.46
C ASP A 1042 29.64 -34.97 26.79
N GLY A 1043 29.76 -34.96 25.46
CA GLY A 1043 30.46 -33.91 24.74
C GLY A 1043 29.69 -32.59 24.71
N GLU A 1044 28.36 -32.63 24.85
CA GLU A 1044 27.50 -31.44 24.82
C GLU A 1044 27.63 -30.63 26.11
N ASP A 1045 27.72 -31.29 27.27
CA ASP A 1045 28.12 -30.63 28.53
C ASP A 1045 29.50 -29.96 28.42
N LEU A 1046 30.50 -30.62 27.82
CA LEU A 1046 31.81 -29.99 27.66
C LEU A 1046 31.73 -28.70 26.84
N GLN A 1047 30.86 -28.70 25.84
CA GLN A 1047 30.61 -27.54 25.00
C GLN A 1047 29.97 -26.43 25.84
N LEU A 1048 28.96 -26.74 26.65
CA LEU A 1048 28.32 -25.80 27.58
C LEU A 1048 29.31 -25.19 28.58
N TRP A 1049 30.17 -26.00 29.20
CA TRP A 1049 31.25 -25.50 30.07
C TRP A 1049 32.22 -24.60 29.31
N SER A 1050 32.59 -24.97 28.08
CA SER A 1050 33.52 -24.18 27.26
C SER A 1050 32.92 -22.83 26.89
N ASP A 1051 31.64 -22.79 26.58
CA ASP A 1051 30.94 -21.58 26.13
C ASP A 1051 30.67 -20.62 27.29
N THR A 1052 30.58 -21.15 28.52
CA THR A 1052 30.36 -20.36 29.75
C THR A 1052 31.64 -20.14 30.58
N TYR A 1053 32.81 -20.63 30.14
CA TYR A 1053 34.07 -20.55 30.89
C TYR A 1053 34.49 -19.11 31.20
N GLY A 1054 34.68 -18.81 32.48
CA GLY A 1054 35.04 -17.47 32.98
C GLY A 1054 33.85 -16.56 33.27
N THR A 1055 32.62 -17.08 33.27
CA THR A 1055 31.44 -16.36 33.76
C THR A 1055 31.35 -16.43 35.30
N GLU A 1056 31.10 -15.29 35.95
CA GLU A 1056 30.76 -15.21 37.39
C GLU A 1056 29.30 -14.76 37.49
N THR A 1057 28.44 -15.54 38.14
CA THR A 1057 27.07 -15.07 38.46
C THR A 1057 27.05 -14.41 39.83
N SER A 1058 26.71 -13.12 39.87
CA SER A 1058 26.46 -12.44 41.15
C SER A 1058 25.13 -12.92 41.72
N LEU A 1059 25.17 -13.75 42.77
CA LEU A 1059 23.97 -14.14 43.53
C LEU A 1059 23.17 -12.90 43.98
N PRO A 1060 21.83 -12.87 43.83
CA PRO A 1060 21.01 -11.87 44.49
C PRO A 1060 21.13 -12.05 46.01
N VAL A 1061 21.61 -11.02 46.69
CA VAL A 1061 21.59 -10.96 48.16
C VAL A 1061 20.12 -10.97 48.58
N GLY A 1062 19.69 -12.04 49.25
CA GLY A 1062 18.40 -12.07 49.93
C GLY A 1062 18.33 -10.97 50.99
N GLU A 1063 17.55 -9.93 50.72
CA GLU A 1063 17.13 -8.96 51.72
C GLU A 1063 16.21 -9.67 52.74
N PRO A 1064 16.37 -9.43 54.06
CA PRO A 1064 15.51 -10.03 55.06
C PRO A 1064 14.11 -9.42 54.97
N LEU A 1065 13.08 -10.26 55.14
CA LEU A 1065 11.66 -9.90 55.25
C LEU A 1065 11.45 -8.67 56.17
N GLY A 1066 11.34 -7.50 55.54
CA GLY A 1066 10.93 -6.26 56.16
C GLY A 1066 9.40 -6.17 56.18
N THR A 1067 8.81 -6.46 57.34
CA THR A 1067 7.43 -6.09 57.65
C THR A 1067 7.22 -4.59 57.40
N PHE A 1068 6.40 -4.23 56.43
CA PHE A 1068 5.83 -2.88 56.34
C PHE A 1068 4.30 -2.92 56.47
N LEU A 1069 3.88 -2.20 57.50
CA LEU A 1069 2.52 -1.89 57.89
C LEU A 1069 1.91 -0.94 56.85
N ALA A 1070 0.61 -1.12 56.63
CA ALA A 1070 -0.24 -0.18 55.93
C ALA A 1070 -0.10 1.24 56.50
N SER A 1071 0.09 2.22 55.62
CA SER A 1071 -0.34 3.59 55.86
C SER A 1071 -0.92 4.16 54.57
N SER A 1072 -2.22 4.44 54.66
CA SER A 1072 -2.98 5.31 53.78
C SER A 1072 -2.28 6.65 53.56
N GLU A 1073 -2.19 7.09 52.31
CA GLU A 1073 -2.42 8.49 52.01
C GLU A 1073 -3.01 8.63 50.61
N GLN A 1074 -4.06 9.42 50.59
CA GLN A 1074 -5.03 9.66 49.54
C GLN A 1074 -4.70 11.06 49.03
N GLU A 1075 -4.20 11.20 47.81
CA GLU A 1075 -4.30 12.46 47.09
C GLU A 1075 -4.99 12.25 45.75
N SER A 1076 -6.04 13.03 45.60
CA SER A 1076 -6.92 13.17 44.47
C SER A 1076 -6.21 13.88 43.34
N ASP A 1077 -6.26 13.31 42.13
CA ASP A 1077 -6.41 14.14 40.94
C ASP A 1077 -7.48 13.53 40.04
N THR A 1078 -8.44 14.37 39.67
CA THR A 1078 -9.63 14.03 38.90
C THR A 1078 -9.67 14.96 37.70
N SER A 1079 -9.42 14.45 36.49
CA SER A 1079 -10.17 14.82 35.29
C SER A 1079 -9.68 14.09 34.04
N LEU A 1080 -10.66 13.53 33.31
CA LEU A 1080 -10.72 13.30 31.86
C LEU A 1080 -9.92 12.09 31.31
N PHE A 1081 -10.61 10.97 31.07
CA PHE A 1081 -11.10 10.57 29.74
C PHE A 1081 -12.30 9.63 29.90
N SER A 1082 -13.35 9.90 29.11
CA SER A 1082 -14.59 9.15 29.01
C SER A 1082 -14.51 8.15 27.86
N SER A 1083 -15.36 7.12 27.98
CA SER A 1083 -15.85 6.20 26.93
C SER A 1083 -14.86 5.19 26.31
N GLY A 1084 -14.98 3.95 26.80
CA GLY A 1084 -14.50 2.72 26.18
C GLY A 1084 -14.95 1.53 27.03
N ASN A 1085 -16.19 1.07 26.83
CA ASN A 1085 -16.80 0.00 27.64
C ASN A 1085 -16.12 -1.35 27.37
N LEU A 1086 -15.21 -1.73 28.27
CA LEU A 1086 -14.75 -3.09 28.46
C LEU A 1086 -15.81 -3.84 29.28
N TRP A 1087 -16.36 -4.94 28.74
CA TRP A 1087 -17.30 -5.78 29.48
C TRP A 1087 -16.56 -6.56 30.58
N LEU A 1088 -16.66 -6.09 31.82
CA LEU A 1088 -16.31 -6.87 33.01
C LEU A 1088 -17.51 -7.75 33.42
N ALA A 1089 -17.28 -9.06 33.50
CA ALA A 1089 -18.22 -10.03 34.07
C ALA A 1089 -18.52 -9.73 35.55
N PRO A 1090 -19.76 -9.91 36.05
CA PRO A 1090 -20.01 -9.96 37.48
C PRO A 1090 -19.88 -11.39 38.02
N ASP A 1091 -19.07 -11.49 39.07
CA ASP A 1091 -18.74 -12.67 39.84
C ASP A 1091 -19.92 -13.35 40.57
N LEU A 1092 -19.69 -14.63 40.84
CA LEU A 1092 -20.53 -15.64 41.49
C LEU A 1092 -21.03 -15.31 42.91
N LEU A 1093 -22.26 -15.73 43.21
CA LEU A 1093 -22.67 -16.16 44.56
C LEU A 1093 -23.32 -17.54 44.51
N ALA A 1094 -22.61 -18.52 45.05
CA ALA A 1094 -23.02 -19.90 45.21
C ALA A 1094 -24.13 -20.08 46.27
N LEU A 1095 -25.03 -21.04 46.04
CA LEU A 1095 -25.73 -21.72 47.13
C LEU A 1095 -25.98 -23.20 46.78
N ASN A 1096 -25.37 -24.07 47.58
CA ASN A 1096 -25.47 -25.53 47.57
C ASN A 1096 -26.89 -26.05 47.85
N ALA A 1097 -27.27 -27.13 47.17
CA ALA A 1097 -28.09 -28.19 47.76
C ALA A 1097 -27.89 -29.53 47.00
N GLU A 1098 -27.32 -30.51 47.70
CA GLU A 1098 -27.28 -31.93 47.33
C GLU A 1098 -28.70 -32.55 47.35
N SER A 1099 -29.01 -33.47 46.43
CA SER A 1099 -29.12 -34.93 46.72
C SER A 1099 -29.96 -35.71 45.68
N ASP A 1100 -29.53 -36.96 45.49
CA ASP A 1100 -30.31 -38.17 45.13
C ASP A 1100 -30.33 -38.70 43.68
N VAL A 1101 -29.38 -39.63 43.52
CA VAL A 1101 -29.25 -40.88 42.73
C VAL A 1101 -30.55 -41.62 42.37
N GLU A 1102 -30.65 -42.13 41.12
CA GLU A 1102 -30.88 -43.58 40.83
C GLU A 1102 -30.90 -43.92 39.31
N GLY A 1103 -30.02 -44.86 38.91
CA GLY A 1103 -30.10 -45.83 37.79
C GLY A 1103 -30.19 -45.26 36.36
N TRP A 1104 -29.51 -45.80 35.34
CA TRP A 1104 -29.62 -47.17 34.84
C TRP A 1104 -28.34 -47.52 34.06
N GLU A 1105 -27.86 -48.77 34.22
CA GLU A 1105 -26.85 -49.40 33.35
C GLU A 1105 -27.40 -49.65 31.94
N LEU A 1106 -26.55 -49.56 30.90
CA LEU A 1106 -26.29 -50.65 29.93
C LEU A 1106 -25.33 -50.24 28.78
N GLN A 1107 -24.26 -51.02 28.65
CA GLN A 1107 -23.59 -51.56 27.45
C GLN A 1107 -22.80 -50.66 26.47
N GLU A 1108 -21.49 -50.95 26.45
CA GLU A 1108 -20.51 -50.63 25.38
C GLU A 1108 -20.76 -51.40 24.06
N THR A 1109 -20.15 -50.87 22.98
CA THR A 1109 -19.93 -51.38 21.60
C THR A 1109 -21.10 -51.10 20.63
N VAL A 1110 -20.98 -50.50 19.43
CA VAL A 1110 -19.91 -50.34 18.42
C VAL A 1110 -20.20 -49.08 17.58
N PHE A 1111 -19.17 -48.28 17.26
CA PHE A 1111 -19.15 -47.29 16.17
C PHE A 1111 -18.87 -47.99 14.84
N ASP A 1112 -19.74 -47.83 13.84
CA ASP A 1112 -19.39 -47.73 12.42
C ASP A 1112 -20.66 -47.57 11.57
N SER A 1113 -20.54 -46.83 10.47
CA SER A 1113 -21.51 -46.57 9.38
C SER A 1113 -22.48 -45.39 9.52
N TRP A 1114 -22.00 -44.20 9.15
CA TRP A 1114 -22.80 -43.21 8.42
C TRP A 1114 -22.43 -43.30 6.93
N GLU A 1115 -22.83 -44.41 6.30
CA GLU A 1115 -23.01 -44.47 4.85
C GLU A 1115 -24.33 -45.17 4.56
N ALA A 1116 -25.14 -44.54 3.70
CA ALA A 1116 -26.41 -44.98 3.14
C ALA A 1116 -27.67 -44.90 4.04
N ALA A 1117 -28.43 -43.83 3.88
CA ALA A 1117 -29.87 -43.81 4.18
C ALA A 1117 -30.69 -44.29 2.96
N PRO A 1118 -31.86 -44.93 3.15
CA PRO A 1118 -32.47 -45.83 2.18
C PRO A 1118 -33.39 -45.14 1.16
N LYS A 1119 -33.34 -45.62 -0.08
CA LYS A 1119 -34.35 -45.36 -1.12
C LYS A 1119 -35.70 -45.93 -0.70
N LEU A 1120 -36.69 -45.06 -0.47
CA LEU A 1120 -38.10 -45.45 -0.43
C LEU A 1120 -38.66 -45.47 -1.86
N ALA A 1121 -39.26 -46.61 -2.20
CA ALA A 1121 -39.79 -46.93 -3.52
C ALA A 1121 -41.01 -46.07 -3.90
N GLU A 1122 -40.96 -45.51 -5.11
CA GLU A 1122 -42.07 -44.85 -5.79
C GLU A 1122 -43.20 -45.84 -6.11
N THR A 1123 -44.43 -45.46 -5.78
CA THR A 1123 -45.65 -46.03 -6.37
C THR A 1123 -46.39 -44.92 -7.13
N ASN A 1124 -46.30 -44.94 -8.46
CA ASN A 1124 -47.16 -44.17 -9.37
C ASN A 1124 -48.64 -44.64 -9.26
N PRO A 1125 -49.66 -43.76 -9.43
CA PRO A 1125 -50.18 -43.40 -10.77
C PRO A 1125 -50.87 -42.01 -10.83
N PRO A 1126 -51.66 -41.67 -11.88
CA PRO A 1126 -51.32 -41.44 -13.29
C PRO A 1126 -51.59 -39.99 -13.73
N THR A 1127 -50.89 -39.54 -14.76
CA THR A 1127 -51.16 -38.31 -15.53
C THR A 1127 -52.48 -38.40 -16.30
N GLU A 1128 -53.40 -37.46 -16.07
CA GLU A 1128 -54.45 -37.10 -17.04
C GLU A 1128 -54.26 -35.66 -17.54
N SER A 1129 -54.37 -35.57 -18.87
CA SER A 1129 -54.26 -34.42 -19.75
C SER A 1129 -55.28 -33.32 -19.49
N PHE A 1130 -54.89 -32.05 -19.71
CA PHE A 1130 -55.79 -31.07 -20.32
C PHE A 1130 -55.08 -30.28 -21.42
N ARG A 1131 -55.66 -30.38 -22.63
CA ARG A 1131 -55.42 -29.54 -23.79
C ARG A 1131 -56.13 -28.19 -23.64
N ALA A 1132 -55.50 -27.12 -24.12
CA ALA A 1132 -56.11 -26.04 -24.90
C ALA A 1132 -54.94 -25.20 -25.48
N SER A 1133 -54.64 -25.25 -26.79
CA SER A 1133 -55.19 -24.38 -27.86
C SER A 1133 -55.08 -22.89 -27.52
N SER A 1134 -54.58 -21.97 -28.33
CA SER A 1134 -54.18 -21.93 -29.73
C SER A 1134 -53.96 -20.45 -30.08
N GLN A 1135 -53.06 -20.15 -31.03
CA GLN A 1135 -53.09 -18.97 -31.92
C GLN A 1135 -52.93 -17.60 -31.23
N SER A 1136 -52.39 -16.54 -31.82
CA SER A 1136 -51.87 -16.20 -33.15
C SER A 1136 -51.08 -14.90 -32.91
N GLY A 1137 -50.03 -14.62 -33.68
CA GLY A 1137 -50.23 -13.63 -34.74
C GLY A 1137 -49.13 -12.56 -34.72
N THR A 1138 -48.20 -12.70 -35.67
CA THR A 1138 -47.52 -11.65 -36.43
C THR A 1138 -47.88 -10.18 -36.14
N SER A 1139 -46.86 -9.31 -36.05
CA SER A 1139 -46.54 -8.40 -37.17
C SER A 1139 -45.26 -7.59 -36.92
N HIS A 1140 -44.46 -7.50 -37.98
CA HIS A 1140 -43.35 -6.57 -38.18
C HIS A 1140 -43.72 -5.11 -37.94
N ARG A 1141 -42.75 -4.32 -37.47
CA ARG A 1141 -42.44 -3.02 -38.06
C ARG A 1141 -40.93 -2.75 -37.98
N GLU A 1142 -40.37 -2.52 -39.16
CA GLU A 1142 -39.08 -1.87 -39.42
C GLU A 1142 -39.12 -0.44 -38.85
N ASP A 1143 -37.96 0.09 -38.45
CA ASP A 1143 -37.44 1.34 -39.01
C ASP A 1143 -35.94 1.49 -38.72
N GLU A 1144 -35.28 2.06 -39.71
CA GLU A 1144 -33.86 2.15 -40.00
C GLU A 1144 -33.05 3.12 -39.13
N LYS A 1145 -31.73 2.86 -39.05
CA LYS A 1145 -30.61 3.81 -39.28
C LYS A 1145 -29.33 2.94 -39.36
N GLN A 1146 -28.76 2.64 -40.54
CA GLN A 1146 -27.70 3.41 -41.26
C GLN A 1146 -26.77 4.14 -40.28
N GLY A 1147 -25.47 3.90 -40.16
CA GLY A 1147 -24.38 3.56 -41.10
C GLY A 1147 -23.20 4.42 -40.60
N GLU A 1148 -22.01 3.92 -40.29
CA GLU A 1148 -20.85 3.65 -41.17
C GLU A 1148 -19.74 3.13 -40.23
N GLU A 1149 -19.22 1.92 -40.44
CA GLU A 1149 -17.88 1.66 -40.98
C GLU A 1149 -16.71 2.36 -40.27
N PHE A 1150 -15.91 1.58 -39.53
CA PHE A 1150 -14.51 1.34 -39.93
C PHE A 1150 -14.08 -0.06 -39.48
N SER A 1151 -13.70 -0.84 -40.48
CA SER A 1151 -13.06 -2.15 -40.39
C SER A 1151 -11.61 -2.01 -39.94
N LEU A 1152 -11.10 -2.99 -39.20
CA LEU A 1152 -9.82 -3.61 -39.51
C LEU A 1152 -9.87 -5.08 -39.10
N GLU A 1153 -9.68 -5.93 -40.12
CA GLU A 1153 -9.53 -7.38 -40.06
C GLU A 1153 -8.28 -7.75 -39.25
N PHE A 1154 -8.35 -8.81 -38.45
CA PHE A 1154 -7.27 -9.78 -38.42
C PHE A 1154 -7.81 -11.20 -38.29
N ASP A 1155 -7.26 -12.04 -39.16
CA ASP A 1155 -7.72 -13.36 -39.55
C ASP A 1155 -7.74 -14.40 -38.44
N ALA A 1156 -8.78 -15.23 -38.53
CA ALA A 1156 -8.88 -16.52 -37.88
C ALA A 1156 -7.87 -17.53 -38.45
N VAL A 1157 -7.24 -18.31 -37.56
CA VAL A 1157 -6.67 -19.62 -37.88
C VAL A 1157 -7.25 -20.66 -36.93
N PHE A 1158 -8.03 -21.58 -37.53
CA PHE A 1158 -8.27 -23.00 -37.22
C PHE A 1158 -7.31 -23.62 -36.15
N SER A 1159 -7.65 -24.60 -35.31
CA SER A 1159 -8.60 -25.73 -35.39
C SER A 1159 -8.40 -26.66 -34.18
N GLU A 1160 -9.50 -27.28 -33.76
CA GLU A 1160 -9.64 -28.70 -33.38
C GLU A 1160 -8.95 -29.32 -32.13
N PHE A 1161 -9.74 -30.24 -31.54
CA PHE A 1161 -9.45 -31.28 -30.53
C PHE A 1161 -9.33 -30.76 -29.08
N GLY A 1162 -10.17 -31.13 -28.12
CA GLY A 1162 -10.95 -32.35 -27.96
C GLY A 1162 -10.21 -33.32 -27.04
N VAL A 1163 -10.29 -33.09 -25.72
CA VAL A 1163 -10.45 -34.05 -24.61
C VAL A 1163 -11.06 -33.27 -23.45
#